data_AF-A0A1B6YB56-F1
#
_entry.id   AF-A0A1B6YB56-F1
#
_cell.length_a   1.000
_cell.length_b   1.000
_cell.length_c   1.000
_cell.angle_alpha   90.00
_cell.angle_beta   90.00
_cell.angle_gamma   90.00
#
_symmetry.space_group_name_H-M   'P 1'
#
loop_
_entity.id
_entity.type
_entity.pdbx_description
1 polymer ?
#
loop_
_entity_poly.entity_id
_entity_poly.type
_entity_poly.pdbx_seq_one_letter_code
_entity_poly.pdbx_strand_id
1 'polypeptide(L)'
;MQTIPNTDRQSFGRTKEVLEYPDFLDIQLESFEKFVQLDIAPNERANQGLQRIFLENFPIQDTRETHILEFLYYNVDVPRYTIKECQDRGLTYSVPLKAKLRLSSVDDSDEASETIEQEVFLGDLPWMTDRGTFIINGAERVIVSQLHRSPGVFFGQSVHPNGTQLYSARVIPFKGSWIEFTTDIRDVLWAYIDRKKKIPATTLLRALGYSTDMDLLSLFELSEDVKVGTKANFKKNLVGKRLAQNIIVEEMEEVVDDETGEVTEALNRKIIFERDHELTEDDYGMFGEVDQKTVLVQKITSEESERSVMMNTLRKDPTWDETSALGEVYQQIRSGEMPDPETARSILERLFFSDKKYDLGEVGRYRLNKRLRLEGNEDVQYLLKEDIVAIITEVIRLKNMKSQVDDIDHLSNRRVRTVGEQLGQQFAIGLARMARTIKERMNSRDAEQLTPQDLVNARTISSVINTFFGTNQLSQFMDQTNPLAELTHKRRMSALGPGGLTRERAGFEVRDVHYTHYGRLCPIETPEGPNIGLISSLCIHAKVNDFGFIETPYRKVKDKKVSKSVEYLAAEQEDETVIAQANAELDDNNTFANDAVFSRMREGNYLVAKAEEIEYMDVATNQITSLAAALIPFIEHDDANRALMGSNMQRQAVPLLRPEAPVVGTGLEHRAARDSRAIITADAKGEVVYVSSTEIRIKYERDELDQHCYFDGGIKTYELEKFSRTNQDTCTNQRAIVKVGDKVKKGQAIADGCSTDGGELALGRNLLVAFMPWRGYNFEDAIVVSERIVQDDIYTSIHITEFEQQVRDTKRGEEELTREIPNVSEEATRNLNEKGIIRVGAKINPGDILVGKITPKGETDPTPEEKLLRAIFGDKAGDVKDASLKTPPGVSGTIINTKLFSRKRDELISRKEEKKRVEQEQERHAEKLAELNQQWADKMYSLLRDKTSPGVLNYSNYELIPKGEKYKKSVFEELDPVNINENIDWATDQDLVEKVRLLFANYRDLRRKIDSEAKRRTFAIQVGDELPPGIIQKAKIYVAKKRKLQVGDKMAGRHGNKGVVAKIVPQEDMPFMADGTPVDICLNPLGVPSRMNLGQIYETILGWAAKKLGVTFASPIFDGASMDDVKGKLKEAGLPEDGRVNLYDGRTGEAFSQKTTVGYIYMIKLNHLVQDKMHSRSIGPYSLITQQPLGGKAQFGGQRLGEMEVWALYAYGASSILKEMLTVKSDDVKGRSKVYEAIVKGENLPDGDVPESFKVLLRELMGLGLEIHIQ
;
A
#
# COMPACT_ATOMS: atom_id res chain seq x y z
N MET A 1 27.50 28.65 -7.48
CA MET A 1 27.00 27.27 -7.37
C MET A 1 27.32 26.76 -5.97
N GLN A 2 26.35 26.12 -5.33
CA GLN A 2 26.54 25.47 -4.03
C GLN A 2 26.79 23.97 -4.25
N THR A 3 27.63 23.36 -3.42
CA THR A 3 27.83 21.91 -3.42
C THR A 3 26.74 21.27 -2.56
N ILE A 4 26.10 20.21 -3.07
CA ILE A 4 25.05 19.50 -2.34
C ILE A 4 25.66 18.73 -1.16
N PRO A 5 25.09 18.81 0.06
CA PRO A 5 25.61 18.12 1.24
C PRO A 5 25.86 16.62 1.01
N ASN A 6 26.98 16.11 1.52
CA ASN A 6 27.44 14.71 1.38
C ASN A 6 27.72 14.23 -0.05
N THR A 7 27.78 15.13 -1.03
CA THR A 7 28.12 14.83 -2.43
C THR A 7 29.15 15.85 -2.96
N ASP A 8 29.79 15.55 -4.09
CA ASP A 8 30.68 16.48 -4.80
C ASP A 8 29.95 17.29 -5.90
N ARG A 9 28.61 17.23 -5.92
CA ARG A 9 27.77 17.75 -7.01
C ARG A 9 27.54 19.27 -6.89
N GLN A 10 27.78 20.00 -7.99
CA GLN A 10 27.55 21.45 -8.05
C GLN A 10 26.12 21.75 -8.52
N SER A 11 25.35 22.48 -7.72
CA SER A 11 23.96 22.84 -8.02
C SER A 11 23.81 24.17 -8.75
N PHE A 12 22.93 24.19 -9.76
CA PHE A 12 22.42 25.37 -10.44
C PHE A 12 21.24 26.04 -9.72
N GLY A 13 20.65 25.37 -8.72
CA GLY A 13 19.49 25.89 -7.97
C GLY A 13 19.75 27.27 -7.37
N ARG A 14 18.79 28.18 -7.55
CA ARG A 14 18.85 29.56 -7.05
C ARG A 14 18.07 29.72 -5.75
N THR A 15 17.04 28.91 -5.57
CA THR A 15 16.18 28.89 -4.39
C THR A 15 16.92 28.27 -3.22
N LYS A 16 16.85 28.89 -2.03
CA LYS A 16 17.46 28.35 -0.81
C LYS A 16 16.53 27.30 -0.22
N GLU A 17 17.04 26.10 0.05
CA GLU A 17 16.30 25.07 0.79
C GLU A 17 16.00 25.55 2.22
N VAL A 18 14.72 25.54 2.61
CA VAL A 18 14.26 26.00 3.93
C VAL A 18 13.91 24.83 4.86
N LEU A 19 13.52 23.69 4.29
CA LEU A 19 13.06 22.51 5.01
C LEU A 19 13.81 21.27 4.52
N GLU A 20 14.31 20.44 5.44
CA GLU A 20 14.85 19.13 5.08
C GLU A 20 13.72 18.18 4.66
N TYR A 21 13.97 17.34 3.66
CA TYR A 21 13.01 16.31 3.25
C TYR A 21 12.67 15.36 4.42
N PRO A 22 11.38 14.99 4.61
CA PRO A 22 11.01 13.93 5.53
C PRO A 22 11.64 12.60 5.08
N ASP A 23 11.74 11.61 5.97
CA ASP A 23 12.15 10.28 5.52
C ASP A 23 11.08 9.74 4.58
N PHE A 24 11.50 9.30 3.40
CA PHE A 24 10.57 8.85 2.37
C PHE A 24 9.78 7.60 2.77
N LEU A 25 10.18 6.88 3.81
CA LEU A 25 9.50 5.70 4.34
C LEU A 25 8.54 5.98 5.51
N ASP A 26 8.46 7.20 6.03
CA ASP A 26 7.67 7.53 7.24
C ASP A 26 6.20 7.10 7.14
N ILE A 27 5.59 7.21 5.95
CA ILE A 27 4.20 6.76 5.72
C ILE A 27 3.96 5.29 6.06
N GLN A 28 4.99 4.44 5.98
CA GLN A 28 4.96 3.03 6.36
C GLN A 28 5.42 2.84 7.81
N LEU A 29 6.62 3.34 8.13
CA LEU A 29 7.30 3.09 9.41
C LEU A 29 6.56 3.77 10.58
N GLU A 30 6.32 5.07 10.49
CA GLU A 30 5.63 5.85 11.54
C GLU A 30 4.21 5.30 11.76
N SER A 31 3.52 4.91 10.67
CA SER A 31 2.18 4.31 10.75
C SER A 31 2.17 2.98 11.51
N PHE A 32 3.17 2.13 11.29
CA PHE A 32 3.27 0.85 11.97
C PHE A 32 3.73 1.02 13.43
N GLU A 33 4.64 1.96 13.70
CA GLU A 33 5.06 2.31 15.06
C GLU A 33 3.90 2.84 15.90
N LYS A 34 3.10 3.79 15.37
CA LYS A 34 1.87 4.28 16.01
C LYS A 34 0.84 3.17 16.24
N PHE A 35 0.83 2.13 15.40
CA PHE A 35 -0.07 0.98 15.57
C PHE A 35 0.33 0.06 16.73
N VAL A 36 1.62 -0.22 16.93
CA VAL A 36 2.08 -1.19 17.95
C VAL A 36 2.57 -0.56 19.27
N GLN A 37 3.01 0.70 19.29
CA GLN A 37 3.38 1.46 20.51
C GLN A 37 4.24 0.69 21.56
N LEU A 38 5.27 -0.04 21.13
CA LEU A 38 6.05 -0.90 22.03
C LEU A 38 7.08 -0.17 22.89
N ASP A 39 7.64 0.92 22.37
CA ASP A 39 8.68 1.69 23.07
C ASP A 39 8.10 2.60 24.16
N ILE A 40 6.77 2.64 24.26
CA ILE A 40 6.02 3.37 25.28
C ILE A 40 5.58 2.41 26.39
N ALA A 41 5.82 2.80 27.64
CA ALA A 41 5.42 2.02 28.81
C ALA A 41 3.90 1.76 28.79
N PRO A 42 3.39 0.60 29.26
CA PRO A 42 1.97 0.26 29.17
C PRO A 42 1.01 1.34 29.70
N ASN A 43 1.40 2.06 30.76
CA ASN A 43 0.59 3.10 31.38
C ASN A 43 0.62 4.44 30.64
N GLU A 44 1.57 4.66 29.73
CA GLU A 44 1.77 5.90 28.97
C GLU A 44 1.32 5.76 27.50
N ARG A 45 0.85 4.58 27.07
CA ARG A 45 0.39 4.33 25.70
C ARG A 45 -0.84 5.19 25.39
N ALA A 46 -0.80 5.90 24.26
CA ALA A 46 -1.95 6.62 23.76
C ALA A 46 -3.06 5.65 23.33
N ASN A 47 -4.32 6.09 23.39
CA ASN A 47 -5.49 5.32 22.97
C ASN A 47 -5.59 5.21 21.44
N GLN A 48 -4.61 4.55 20.81
CA GLN A 48 -4.50 4.37 19.36
C GLN A 48 -3.98 2.95 19.03
N GLY A 49 -4.15 2.54 17.76
CA GLY A 49 -3.63 1.26 17.27
C GLY A 49 -4.17 0.06 18.04
N LEU A 50 -3.29 -0.89 18.40
CA LEU A 50 -3.66 -2.07 19.17
C LEU A 50 -4.30 -1.73 20.53
N GLN A 51 -3.82 -0.69 21.21
CA GLN A 51 -4.33 -0.30 22.53
C GLN A 51 -5.83 0.05 22.44
N ARG A 52 -6.20 0.90 21.48
CA ARG A 52 -7.59 1.26 21.22
C ARG A 52 -8.46 0.04 20.91
N ILE A 53 -7.97 -0.86 20.07
CA ILE A 53 -8.72 -2.05 19.66
C ILE A 53 -8.97 -2.99 20.85
N PHE A 54 -8.02 -3.14 21.77
CA PHE A 54 -8.23 -3.92 22.99
C PHE A 54 -9.26 -3.23 23.90
N LEU A 55 -9.14 -1.93 24.13
CA LEU A 55 -10.09 -1.17 24.97
C LEU A 55 -11.51 -1.13 24.38
N GLU A 56 -11.67 -1.18 23.06
CA GLU A 56 -12.99 -1.24 22.41
C GLU A 56 -13.70 -2.59 22.61
N ASN A 57 -12.96 -3.69 22.79
CA ASN A 57 -13.53 -5.05 22.90
C ASN A 57 -13.59 -5.57 24.34
N PHE A 58 -12.79 -5.02 25.26
CA PHE A 58 -12.72 -5.40 26.66
C PHE A 58 -13.24 -4.26 27.55
N PRO A 59 -13.86 -4.54 28.71
CA PRO A 59 -14.03 -5.86 29.32
C PRO A 59 -15.13 -6.71 28.65
N ILE A 60 -14.92 -8.02 28.63
CA ILE A 60 -15.92 -8.99 28.13
C ILE A 60 -16.64 -9.57 29.33
N GLN A 61 -17.96 -9.40 29.36
CA GLN A 61 -18.81 -9.88 30.44
C GLN A 61 -19.75 -10.98 29.95
N ASP A 62 -19.97 -11.96 30.83
CA ASP A 62 -20.97 -12.99 30.63
C ASP A 62 -22.41 -12.43 30.64
N THR A 63 -23.37 -13.18 30.08
CA THR A 63 -24.80 -12.81 30.06
C THR A 63 -25.39 -12.70 31.48
N ARG A 64 -24.80 -13.40 32.45
CA ARG A 64 -25.21 -13.37 33.87
C ARG A 64 -24.33 -12.46 34.72
N GLU A 65 -23.35 -11.77 34.12
CA GLU A 65 -22.38 -10.91 34.80
C GLU A 65 -21.54 -11.59 35.91
N THR A 66 -21.52 -12.93 35.93
CA THR A 66 -20.76 -13.72 36.92
C THR A 66 -19.26 -13.72 36.64
N HIS A 67 -18.85 -13.62 35.37
CA HIS A 67 -17.45 -13.63 34.96
C HIS A 67 -17.15 -12.37 34.15
N ILE A 68 -16.06 -11.68 34.51
CA ILE A 68 -15.57 -10.50 33.81
C ILE A 68 -14.12 -10.75 33.40
N LEU A 69 -13.85 -10.66 32.10
CA LEU A 69 -12.49 -10.74 31.57
C LEU A 69 -12.02 -9.34 31.19
N GLU A 70 -11.00 -8.87 31.90
CA GLU A 70 -10.37 -7.57 31.72
C GLU A 70 -9.05 -7.69 30.96
N PHE A 71 -8.75 -6.68 30.15
CA PHE A 71 -7.47 -6.51 29.49
C PHE A 71 -6.58 -5.56 30.31
N LEU A 72 -5.35 -5.99 30.63
CA LEU A 72 -4.38 -5.15 31.36
C LEU A 72 -3.39 -4.49 30.38
N TYR A 73 -2.59 -5.30 29.69
CA TYR A 73 -1.63 -4.82 28.68
C TYR A 73 -1.28 -5.94 27.69
N TYR A 74 -0.76 -5.55 26.53
CA TYR A 74 -0.16 -6.49 25.56
C TYR A 74 1.35 -6.30 25.46
N ASN A 75 2.03 -7.40 25.17
CA ASN A 75 3.45 -7.45 24.85
C ASN A 75 3.65 -8.30 23.59
N VAL A 76 4.72 -8.02 22.87
CA VAL A 76 5.17 -8.88 21.78
C VAL A 76 6.45 -9.60 22.19
N ASP A 77 6.55 -10.88 21.86
CA ASP A 77 7.75 -11.66 22.14
C ASP A 77 8.82 -11.41 21.07
N VAL A 78 9.85 -12.24 21.01
CA VAL A 78 10.91 -12.17 19.99
C VAL A 78 10.50 -12.97 18.74
N PRO A 79 10.88 -12.52 17.52
CA PRO A 79 10.59 -13.27 16.31
C PRO A 79 11.34 -14.61 16.30
N ARG A 80 10.62 -15.70 16.01
CA ARG A 80 11.15 -17.07 16.03
C ARG A 80 12.28 -17.28 15.03
N TYR A 81 12.21 -16.62 13.88
CA TYR A 81 13.18 -16.75 12.79
C TYR A 81 13.67 -15.36 12.35
N THR A 82 14.86 -15.31 11.77
CA THR A 82 15.36 -14.10 11.09
C THR A 82 14.63 -13.88 9.76
N ILE A 83 14.69 -12.64 9.25
CA ILE A 83 14.16 -12.28 7.91
C ILE A 83 14.73 -13.22 6.83
N LYS A 84 16.03 -13.49 6.87
CA LYS A 84 16.72 -14.34 5.90
C LYS A 84 16.26 -15.80 5.98
N GLU A 85 16.09 -16.33 7.19
CA GLU A 85 15.54 -17.68 7.38
C GLU A 85 14.09 -17.78 6.91
N CYS A 86 13.26 -16.75 7.14
CA CYS A 86 11.90 -16.70 6.63
C CYS A 86 11.86 -16.74 5.10
N GLN A 87 12.67 -15.92 4.42
CA GLN A 87 12.80 -15.90 2.96
C GLN A 87 13.27 -17.26 2.41
N ASP A 88 14.29 -17.83 3.03
CA ASP A 88 14.88 -19.09 2.62
C ASP A 88 13.92 -20.28 2.79
N ARG A 89 13.21 -20.35 3.92
CA ARG A 89 12.30 -21.46 4.25
C ARG A 89 10.92 -21.30 3.62
N GLY A 90 10.53 -20.09 3.21
CA GLY A 90 9.17 -19.81 2.75
C GLY A 90 8.19 -19.55 3.90
N LEU A 91 8.68 -19.01 5.02
CA LEU A 91 7.89 -18.72 6.22
C LEU A 91 7.54 -17.22 6.28
N THR A 92 6.54 -16.89 7.10
CA THR A 92 6.19 -15.50 7.40
C THR A 92 7.07 -14.98 8.54
N TYR A 93 7.60 -13.76 8.40
CA TYR A 93 8.30 -13.08 9.49
C TYR A 93 7.25 -12.47 10.42
N SER A 94 7.06 -13.11 11.56
CA SER A 94 6.06 -12.72 12.55
C SER A 94 6.61 -12.78 13.95
N VAL A 95 5.95 -12.04 14.83
CA VAL A 95 6.24 -11.94 16.24
C VAL A 95 5.02 -12.46 17.03
N PRO A 96 5.22 -13.32 18.05
CA PRO A 96 4.13 -13.76 18.91
C PRO A 96 3.52 -12.59 19.71
N LEU A 97 2.22 -12.35 19.55
CA LEU A 97 1.46 -11.36 20.33
C LEU A 97 0.87 -12.04 21.58
N LYS A 98 1.15 -11.48 22.75
CA LYS A 98 0.63 -11.93 24.03
C LYS A 98 -0.12 -10.79 24.74
N ALA A 99 -1.20 -11.11 25.45
CA ALA A 99 -1.91 -10.16 26.28
C ALA A 99 -2.04 -10.70 27.70
N LYS A 100 -1.80 -9.84 28.70
CA LYS A 100 -2.09 -10.15 30.09
C LYS A 100 -3.57 -9.84 30.35
N LEU A 101 -4.31 -10.87 30.68
CA LEU A 101 -5.74 -10.82 30.93
C LEU A 101 -6.02 -11.17 32.39
N ARG A 102 -7.03 -10.53 32.98
CA ARG A 102 -7.52 -10.84 34.32
C ARG A 102 -8.95 -11.35 34.21
N LEU A 103 -9.20 -12.54 34.75
CA LEU A 103 -10.54 -13.07 34.92
C LEU A 103 -10.96 -12.91 36.38
N SER A 104 -12.06 -12.22 36.62
CA SER A 104 -12.72 -12.13 37.94
C SER A 104 -14.04 -12.88 37.91
N SER A 105 -14.34 -13.58 39.01
CA SER A 105 -15.65 -14.17 39.28
C SER A 105 -16.37 -13.33 40.33
N VAL A 106 -17.65 -13.07 40.11
CA VAL A 106 -18.54 -12.38 41.06
C VAL A 106 -19.54 -13.41 41.56
N ASP A 107 -19.43 -13.78 42.84
CA ASP A 107 -20.42 -14.62 43.52
C ASP A 107 -21.60 -13.76 44.02
N ASP A 108 -22.79 -14.37 44.18
CA ASP A 108 -24.06 -13.77 44.63
C ASP A 108 -24.02 -13.08 46.02
N SER A 109 -22.84 -12.93 46.65
CA SER A 109 -22.64 -12.41 48.02
C SER A 109 -21.85 -11.09 48.12
N ASP A 110 -21.63 -10.39 47.01
CA ASP A 110 -20.88 -9.10 46.92
C ASP A 110 -19.41 -9.14 47.41
N GLU A 111 -18.84 -10.31 47.74
CA GLU A 111 -17.40 -10.50 47.96
C GLU A 111 -16.73 -11.05 46.68
N ALA A 112 -15.73 -10.32 46.15
CA ALA A 112 -14.99 -10.73 44.95
C ALA A 112 -14.16 -12.00 45.22
N SER A 113 -14.55 -13.13 44.61
CA SER A 113 -13.82 -14.39 44.68
C SER A 113 -12.84 -14.52 43.50
N GLU A 114 -11.65 -15.07 43.81
CA GLU A 114 -10.53 -15.45 42.93
C GLU A 114 -10.32 -14.66 41.62
N THR A 115 -9.38 -13.71 41.63
CA THR A 115 -8.85 -13.08 40.41
C THR A 115 -7.68 -13.88 39.83
N ILE A 116 -7.83 -14.40 38.61
CA ILE A 116 -6.76 -15.11 37.89
C ILE A 116 -6.16 -14.18 36.84
N GLU A 117 -4.89 -13.80 37.02
CA GLU A 117 -4.12 -13.07 36.01
C GLU A 117 -3.20 -14.00 35.24
N GLN A 118 -3.31 -14.00 33.91
CA GLN A 118 -2.48 -14.84 33.07
C GLN A 118 -2.09 -14.13 31.77
N GLU A 119 -0.87 -14.38 31.30
CA GLU A 119 -0.43 -13.96 29.97
C GLU A 119 -0.85 -15.01 28.92
N VAL A 120 -1.66 -14.59 27.96
CA VAL A 120 -2.27 -15.46 26.95
C VAL A 120 -1.77 -15.12 25.56
N PHE A 121 -1.43 -16.13 24.78
CA PHE A 121 -1.02 -15.98 23.38
C PHE A 121 -2.23 -15.76 22.48
N LEU A 122 -2.25 -14.65 21.74
CA LEU A 122 -3.35 -14.23 20.87
C LEU A 122 -3.13 -14.57 19.38
N GLY A 123 -1.89 -14.91 19.00
CA GLY A 123 -1.53 -15.25 17.63
C GLY A 123 -0.21 -14.62 17.20
N ASP A 124 0.29 -15.04 16.03
CA ASP A 124 1.50 -14.45 15.45
C ASP A 124 1.13 -13.23 14.60
N LEU A 125 1.71 -12.07 14.92
CA LEU A 125 1.56 -10.81 14.20
C LEU A 125 2.69 -10.68 13.16
N PRO A 126 2.40 -10.61 11.85
CA PRO A 126 3.41 -10.29 10.84
C PRO A 126 4.10 -8.96 11.17
N TRP A 127 5.43 -8.96 11.16
CA TRP A 127 6.22 -7.83 11.64
C TRP A 127 6.86 -7.08 10.47
N MET A 128 6.86 -5.74 10.55
CA MET A 128 7.46 -4.89 9.53
C MET A 128 8.99 -4.88 9.66
N THR A 129 9.70 -4.90 8.53
CA THR A 129 11.15 -4.75 8.47
C THR A 129 11.55 -3.27 8.53
N ASP A 130 12.81 -2.98 8.82
CA ASP A 130 13.39 -1.62 8.79
C ASP A 130 13.31 -0.94 7.41
N ARG A 131 13.01 -1.71 6.35
CA ARG A 131 12.77 -1.20 4.99
C ARG A 131 11.29 -0.82 4.75
N GLY A 132 10.39 -1.00 5.72
CA GLY A 132 8.96 -0.73 5.55
C GLY A 132 8.23 -1.81 4.74
N THR A 133 8.62 -3.08 4.88
CA THR A 133 8.05 -4.24 4.16
C THR A 133 7.69 -5.37 5.11
N PHE A 134 6.93 -6.36 4.63
CA PHE A 134 6.56 -7.58 5.36
C PHE A 134 7.05 -8.82 4.62
N ILE A 135 7.59 -9.82 5.32
CA ILE A 135 7.89 -11.12 4.71
C ILE A 135 6.73 -12.06 4.95
N ILE A 136 6.00 -12.42 3.90
CA ILE A 136 4.85 -13.32 3.94
C ILE A 136 5.15 -14.54 3.07
N ASN A 137 5.15 -15.74 3.65
CA ASN A 137 5.48 -16.99 2.96
C ASN A 137 6.82 -16.93 2.20
N GLY A 138 7.82 -16.29 2.80
CA GLY A 138 9.17 -16.08 2.27
C GLY A 138 9.30 -15.05 1.15
N ALA A 139 8.21 -14.40 0.75
CA ALA A 139 8.24 -13.31 -0.22
C ALA A 139 8.06 -11.96 0.47
N GLU A 140 8.80 -10.95 0.00
CA GLU A 140 8.67 -9.59 0.51
C GLU A 140 7.46 -8.90 -0.12
N ARG A 141 6.62 -8.31 0.73
CA ARG A 141 5.36 -7.64 0.38
C ARG A 141 5.30 -6.23 0.97
N VAL A 142 4.48 -5.40 0.35
CA VAL A 142 4.14 -4.06 0.82
C VAL A 142 2.63 -3.91 0.90
N ILE A 143 2.16 -3.18 1.91
CA ILE A 143 0.76 -2.80 2.01
C ILE A 143 0.65 -1.39 1.43
N VAL A 144 -0.07 -1.27 0.32
CA VAL A 144 -0.29 0.01 -0.36
C VAL A 144 -1.32 0.84 0.43
N SER A 145 -1.00 2.11 0.65
CA SER A 145 -1.91 3.06 1.31
C SER A 145 -3.15 3.29 0.45
N GLN A 146 -4.33 3.27 1.06
CA GLN A 146 -5.60 3.38 0.33
C GLN A 146 -6.15 4.79 0.41
N LEU A 147 -6.55 5.38 -0.72
CA LEU A 147 -7.30 6.62 -0.78
C LEU A 147 -8.79 6.28 -0.90
N HIS A 148 -9.58 6.61 0.11
CA HIS A 148 -11.04 6.38 0.09
C HIS A 148 -11.80 7.67 0.38
N ARG A 149 -13.13 7.62 0.35
CA ARG A 149 -13.96 8.75 0.80
C ARG A 149 -13.92 8.85 2.33
N SER A 150 -13.71 10.04 2.87
CA SER A 150 -13.75 10.24 4.31
C SER A 150 -15.17 10.03 4.85
N PRO A 151 -15.35 9.49 6.07
CA PRO A 151 -16.64 9.50 6.72
C PRO A 151 -17.17 10.92 6.90
N GLY A 152 -18.49 11.07 6.95
CA GLY A 152 -19.17 12.36 7.07
C GLY A 152 -20.38 12.49 6.15
N VAL A 153 -20.91 13.71 6.03
CA VAL A 153 -22.01 14.05 5.11
C VAL A 153 -21.45 14.65 3.81
N PHE A 154 -22.07 14.28 2.69
CA PHE A 154 -21.74 14.77 1.35
C PHE A 154 -22.97 15.25 0.65
N PHE A 155 -22.93 16.47 0.13
CA PHE A 155 -24.00 17.07 -0.62
C PHE A 155 -23.71 17.02 -2.12
N GLY A 156 -24.60 16.40 -2.88
CA GLY A 156 -24.44 16.15 -4.30
C GLY A 156 -25.60 16.69 -5.13
N GLN A 157 -25.33 16.96 -6.40
CA GLN A 157 -26.33 17.32 -7.39
C GLN A 157 -26.27 16.33 -8.56
N SER A 158 -27.44 15.94 -9.07
CA SER A 158 -27.56 15.12 -10.28
C SER A 158 -28.62 15.72 -11.20
N VAL A 159 -28.47 15.53 -12.50
CA VAL A 159 -29.46 16.00 -13.48
C VAL A 159 -30.25 14.80 -13.96
N HIS A 160 -31.56 14.83 -13.74
CA HIS A 160 -32.45 13.80 -14.26
C HIS A 160 -32.57 13.95 -15.79
N PRO A 161 -32.80 12.88 -16.58
CA PRO A 161 -32.89 12.96 -18.05
C PRO A 161 -33.91 13.98 -18.62
N ASN A 162 -34.84 14.45 -17.80
CA ASN A 162 -35.80 15.51 -18.15
C ASN A 162 -35.25 16.94 -17.95
N GLY A 163 -34.01 17.09 -17.49
CA GLY A 163 -33.35 18.37 -17.20
C GLY A 163 -33.54 18.90 -15.77
N THR A 164 -34.36 18.26 -14.92
CA THR A 164 -34.55 18.70 -13.53
C THR A 164 -33.31 18.38 -12.70
N GLN A 165 -32.85 19.37 -11.93
CA GLN A 165 -31.76 19.20 -10.97
C GLN A 165 -32.29 18.53 -9.70
N LEU A 166 -31.66 17.44 -9.31
CA LEU A 166 -31.96 16.70 -8.09
C LEU A 166 -30.80 16.90 -7.11
N TYR A 167 -31.13 17.25 -5.88
CA TYR A 167 -30.18 17.44 -4.79
C TYR A 167 -30.20 16.23 -3.87
N SER A 168 -29.04 15.92 -3.29
CA SER A 168 -28.87 14.79 -2.40
C SER A 168 -27.92 15.10 -1.25
N ALA A 169 -28.16 14.48 -0.10
CA ALA A 169 -27.21 14.40 0.99
C ALA A 169 -26.97 12.93 1.34
N ARG A 170 -25.71 12.50 1.35
CA ARG A 170 -25.32 11.14 1.71
C ARG A 170 -24.44 11.16 2.93
N VAL A 171 -24.83 10.45 3.97
CA VAL A 171 -24.03 10.24 5.18
C VAL A 171 -23.32 8.90 5.06
N ILE A 172 -21.99 8.95 5.15
CA ILE A 172 -21.11 7.80 5.07
C ILE A 172 -20.49 7.60 6.46
N PRO A 173 -20.87 6.57 7.21
CA PRO A 173 -20.21 6.25 8.48
C PRO A 173 -18.85 5.59 8.26
N PHE A 174 -18.02 5.60 9.31
CA PHE A 174 -16.84 4.76 9.39
C PHE A 174 -17.23 3.27 9.52
N LYS A 175 -18.24 2.99 10.33
CA LYS A 175 -18.87 1.67 10.53
C LYS A 175 -20.37 1.86 10.75
N GLY A 176 -21.21 1.17 9.98
CA GLY A 176 -22.67 1.26 10.12
C GLY A 176 -23.40 1.33 8.78
N SER A 177 -24.72 1.54 8.84
CA SER A 177 -25.60 1.66 7.66
C SER A 177 -25.51 3.04 7.01
N TRP A 178 -25.67 3.12 5.69
CA TRP A 178 -25.64 4.40 4.99
C TRP A 178 -27.04 5.02 5.01
N ILE A 179 -27.11 6.34 5.18
CA ILE A 179 -28.35 7.11 5.05
C ILE A 179 -28.19 8.18 3.97
N GLU A 180 -29.17 8.26 3.06
CA GLU A 180 -29.14 9.19 1.94
C GLU A 180 -30.50 9.87 1.78
N PHE A 181 -30.49 11.20 1.66
CA PHE A 181 -31.67 12.03 1.41
C PHE A 181 -31.59 12.54 -0.02
N THR A 182 -32.64 12.37 -0.84
CA THR A 182 -32.66 12.87 -2.22
C THR A 182 -33.99 13.51 -2.58
N THR A 183 -33.94 14.57 -3.40
CA THR A 183 -35.13 15.19 -3.97
C THR A 183 -35.54 14.49 -5.27
N ASP A 184 -36.84 14.29 -5.48
CA ASP A 184 -37.41 13.80 -6.75
C ASP A 184 -37.80 14.97 -7.69
N ILE A 185 -38.20 14.65 -8.92
CA ILE A 185 -38.66 15.61 -9.96
C ILE A 185 -39.85 16.46 -9.48
N ARG A 186 -40.65 15.92 -8.55
CA ARG A 186 -41.80 16.60 -7.93
C ARG A 186 -41.45 17.30 -6.61
N ASP A 187 -40.17 17.53 -6.36
CA ASP A 187 -39.69 18.17 -5.14
C ASP A 187 -40.06 17.42 -3.86
N VAL A 188 -40.21 16.10 -3.93
CA VAL A 188 -40.43 15.25 -2.74
C VAL A 188 -39.07 14.80 -2.21
N LEU A 189 -38.86 14.95 -0.90
CA LEU A 189 -37.65 14.49 -0.22
C LEU A 189 -37.82 13.05 0.26
N TRP A 190 -36.96 12.16 -0.24
CA TRP A 190 -36.92 10.75 0.10
C TRP A 190 -35.69 10.45 0.95
N ALA A 191 -35.84 9.58 1.95
CA ALA A 191 -34.74 8.97 2.68
C ALA A 191 -34.53 7.52 2.22
N TYR A 192 -33.27 7.12 2.12
CA TYR A 192 -32.81 5.80 1.73
C TYR A 192 -31.88 5.26 2.82
N ILE A 193 -32.17 4.05 3.29
CA ILE A 193 -31.31 3.32 4.24
C ILE A 193 -30.66 2.16 3.48
N ASP A 194 -29.32 2.10 3.49
CA ASP A 194 -28.51 1.08 2.79
C ASP A 194 -28.84 0.91 1.29
N ARG A 195 -29.30 1.99 0.63
CA ARG A 195 -29.72 2.00 -0.79
C ARG A 195 -30.81 0.96 -1.12
N LYS A 196 -31.64 0.58 -0.14
CA LYS A 196 -32.76 -0.34 -0.33
C LYS A 196 -33.95 0.37 -0.96
N LYS A 197 -35.00 0.62 -0.16
CA LYS A 197 -36.26 1.21 -0.60
C LYS A 197 -36.37 2.64 -0.06
N LYS A 198 -37.05 3.48 -0.84
CA LYS A 198 -37.25 4.90 -0.54
C LYS A 198 -38.42 5.06 0.41
N ILE A 199 -38.24 5.83 1.48
CA ILE A 199 -39.28 6.27 2.40
C ILE A 199 -39.37 7.79 2.38
N PRO A 200 -40.55 8.41 2.53
CA PRO A 200 -40.63 9.86 2.70
C PRO A 200 -39.77 10.29 3.90
N ALA A 201 -39.01 11.39 3.77
CA ALA A 201 -38.14 11.83 4.86
C ALA A 201 -38.92 12.14 6.16
N THR A 202 -40.18 12.55 6.03
CA THR A 202 -41.09 12.82 7.16
C THR A 202 -41.49 11.55 7.91
N THR A 203 -41.69 10.43 7.21
CA THR A 203 -41.95 9.12 7.83
C THR A 203 -40.77 8.72 8.73
N LEU A 204 -39.53 8.96 8.28
CA LEU A 204 -38.35 8.70 9.11
C LEU A 204 -38.33 9.62 10.34
N LEU A 205 -38.61 10.92 10.18
CA LEU A 205 -38.64 11.86 11.31
C LEU A 205 -39.72 11.49 12.35
N ARG A 206 -40.90 11.03 11.92
CA ARG A 206 -41.93 10.51 12.84
C ARG A 206 -41.45 9.30 13.62
N ALA A 207 -40.80 8.35 12.96
CA ALA A 207 -40.22 7.17 13.60
C ALA A 207 -39.09 7.51 14.59
N LEU A 208 -38.49 8.71 14.49
CA LEU A 208 -37.46 9.21 15.41
C LEU A 208 -38.03 9.98 16.62
N GLY A 209 -39.36 10.14 16.72
CA GLY A 209 -40.04 10.75 17.85
C GLY A 209 -40.67 12.13 17.58
N TYR A 210 -40.59 12.65 16.35
CA TYR A 210 -41.34 13.84 15.93
C TYR A 210 -42.73 13.44 15.45
N SER A 211 -43.59 13.06 16.40
CA SER A 211 -44.80 12.28 16.14
C SER A 211 -45.89 13.04 15.38
N THR A 212 -46.05 14.34 15.64
CA THR A 212 -47.16 15.13 15.07
C THR A 212 -46.73 16.01 13.90
N ASP A 213 -47.68 16.36 13.03
CA ASP A 213 -47.46 17.36 11.96
C ASP A 213 -47.00 18.70 12.52
N MET A 214 -47.46 19.05 13.72
CA MET A 214 -47.04 20.26 14.46
C MET A 214 -45.54 20.23 14.76
N ASP A 215 -45.01 19.10 15.25
CA ASP A 215 -43.58 18.94 15.54
C ASP A 215 -42.74 19.06 14.25
N LEU A 216 -43.18 18.41 13.16
CA LEU A 216 -42.49 18.45 11.88
C LEU A 216 -42.50 19.85 11.23
N LEU A 217 -43.60 20.59 11.34
CA LEU A 217 -43.72 21.93 10.75
C LEU A 217 -43.00 22.99 11.57
N SER A 218 -43.00 22.86 12.90
CA SER A 218 -42.25 23.74 13.80
C SER A 218 -40.74 23.54 13.70
N LEU A 219 -40.27 22.30 13.51
CA LEU A 219 -38.87 21.94 13.27
C LEU A 219 -38.20 22.74 12.14
N PHE A 220 -38.94 23.04 11.07
CA PHE A 220 -38.46 23.79 9.91
C PHE A 220 -39.01 25.24 9.85
N GLU A 221 -39.63 25.73 10.93
CA GLU A 221 -40.22 27.07 11.04
C GLU A 221 -41.27 27.41 9.95
N LEU A 222 -42.00 26.42 9.44
CA LEU A 222 -42.92 26.56 8.29
C LEU A 222 -44.34 27.02 8.65
N SER A 223 -44.69 27.06 9.94
CA SER A 223 -46.03 27.38 10.43
C SER A 223 -46.04 28.39 11.58
N GLU A 224 -47.12 29.15 11.69
CA GLU A 224 -47.44 29.99 12.85
C GLU A 224 -48.71 29.50 13.55
N ASP A 225 -48.70 29.55 14.88
CA ASP A 225 -49.88 29.27 15.69
C ASP A 225 -50.78 30.50 15.77
N VAL A 226 -51.98 30.40 15.19
CA VAL A 226 -52.98 31.46 15.27
C VAL A 226 -54.18 30.97 16.07
N LYS A 227 -54.50 31.67 17.17
CA LYS A 227 -55.68 31.36 18.00
C LYS A 227 -56.96 31.66 17.22
N VAL A 228 -57.84 30.66 17.14
CA VAL A 228 -59.20 30.84 16.61
C VAL A 228 -60.01 31.53 17.71
N GLY A 229 -60.07 32.85 17.62
CA GLY A 229 -60.84 33.69 18.55
C GLY A 229 -62.27 33.95 18.05
N THR A 230 -62.82 35.10 18.42
CA THR A 230 -64.13 35.56 17.91
C THR A 230 -64.13 35.69 16.37
N LYS A 231 -65.31 35.65 15.74
CA LYS A 231 -65.49 35.81 14.28
C LYS A 231 -64.75 37.02 13.68
N ALA A 232 -64.59 38.10 14.46
CA ALA A 232 -63.79 39.27 14.10
C ALA A 232 -62.27 39.01 14.04
N ASN A 233 -61.75 38.15 14.92
CA ASN A 233 -60.34 37.75 14.94
C ASN A 233 -60.02 36.77 13.79
N PHE A 234 -60.95 35.86 13.46
CA PHE A 234 -60.84 34.97 12.30
C PHE A 234 -60.79 35.75 10.98
N LYS A 235 -61.72 36.69 10.80
CA LYS A 235 -61.76 37.56 9.61
C LYS A 235 -60.51 38.42 9.42
N LYS A 236 -59.82 38.81 10.51
CA LYS A 236 -58.65 39.68 10.46
C LYS A 236 -57.32 38.91 10.29
N ASN A 237 -57.18 37.76 10.93
CA ASN A 237 -55.88 37.08 11.06
C ASN A 237 -55.78 35.74 10.32
N LEU A 238 -56.90 35.15 9.90
CA LEU A 238 -56.97 33.79 9.33
C LEU A 238 -57.52 33.74 7.90
N VAL A 239 -58.45 34.62 7.52
CA VAL A 239 -59.01 34.67 6.16
C VAL A 239 -57.95 35.02 5.12
N GLY A 240 -57.85 34.23 4.04
CA GLY A 240 -56.84 34.36 2.99
C GLY A 240 -55.50 33.70 3.32
N LYS A 241 -55.36 33.05 4.49
CA LYS A 241 -54.21 32.20 4.80
C LYS A 241 -54.55 30.73 4.58
N ARG A 242 -53.52 29.91 4.35
CA ARG A 242 -53.66 28.47 4.07
C ARG A 242 -53.32 27.61 5.27
N LEU A 243 -54.09 26.54 5.49
CA LEU A 243 -53.87 25.58 6.56
C LEU A 243 -52.57 24.79 6.35
N ALA A 244 -51.76 24.65 7.41
CA ALA A 244 -50.51 23.89 7.36
C ALA A 244 -50.68 22.39 7.63
N GLN A 245 -51.78 21.99 8.29
CA GLN A 245 -52.11 20.60 8.62
C GLN A 245 -53.57 20.27 8.27
N ASN A 246 -53.91 18.98 8.21
CA ASN A 246 -55.31 18.54 8.11
C ASN A 246 -56.03 18.83 9.43
N ILE A 247 -57.29 19.26 9.34
CA ILE A 247 -58.19 19.34 10.50
C ILE A 247 -59.09 18.12 10.44
N ILE A 248 -59.00 17.27 11.46
CA ILE A 248 -59.61 15.94 11.49
C ILE A 248 -60.54 15.86 12.69
N VAL A 249 -61.68 15.19 12.51
CA VAL A 249 -62.56 14.74 13.59
C VAL A 249 -62.48 13.23 13.68
N GLU A 250 -62.25 12.72 14.89
CA GLU A 250 -62.21 11.30 15.17
C GLU A 250 -63.62 10.85 15.61
N GLU A 251 -64.22 9.93 14.85
CA GLU A 251 -65.49 9.27 15.17
C GLU A 251 -65.19 7.79 15.43
N MET A 252 -65.71 7.22 16.52
CA MET A 252 -65.61 5.77 16.76
C MET A 252 -66.71 5.06 15.98
N GLU A 253 -66.30 4.17 15.08
CA GLU A 253 -67.20 3.36 14.25
C GLU A 253 -67.09 1.90 14.68
N GLU A 254 -68.22 1.24 14.89
CA GLU A 254 -68.26 -0.18 15.21
C GLU A 254 -67.99 -0.99 13.92
N VAL A 255 -66.82 -1.63 13.85
CA VAL A 255 -66.43 -2.50 12.73
C VAL A 255 -66.65 -3.94 13.14
N VAL A 256 -67.49 -4.63 12.38
CA VAL A 256 -67.76 -6.06 12.54
C VAL A 256 -66.76 -6.83 11.69
N ASP A 257 -65.98 -7.71 12.32
CA ASP A 257 -65.10 -8.62 11.60
C ASP A 257 -65.94 -9.70 10.89
N ASP A 258 -65.88 -9.73 9.56
CA ASP A 258 -66.66 -10.63 8.71
C ASP A 258 -66.34 -12.14 8.93
N GLU A 259 -65.18 -12.48 9.50
CA GLU A 259 -64.77 -13.86 9.77
C GLU A 259 -65.08 -14.32 11.20
N THR A 260 -65.03 -13.42 12.19
CA THR A 260 -65.18 -13.77 13.62
C THR A 260 -66.49 -13.29 14.25
N GLY A 261 -67.17 -12.31 13.63
CA GLY A 261 -68.40 -11.70 14.14
C GLY A 261 -68.21 -10.84 15.40
N GLU A 262 -66.97 -10.58 15.82
CA GLU A 262 -66.67 -9.65 16.91
C GLU A 262 -66.83 -8.19 16.44
N VAL A 263 -67.53 -7.39 17.26
CA VAL A 263 -67.66 -5.95 17.07
C VAL A 263 -66.45 -5.30 17.72
N THR A 264 -65.55 -4.75 16.91
CA THR A 264 -64.40 -3.97 17.37
C THR A 264 -64.65 -2.49 17.09
N GLU A 265 -64.35 -1.62 18.05
CA GLU A 265 -64.41 -0.18 17.82
C GLU A 265 -63.18 0.23 16.99
N ALA A 266 -63.39 0.68 15.75
CA ALA A 266 -62.35 1.25 14.91
C ALA A 266 -62.48 2.78 14.90
N LEU A 267 -61.35 3.46 15.14
CA LEU A 267 -61.28 4.91 15.08
C LEU A 267 -61.32 5.36 13.60
N ASN A 268 -62.46 5.90 13.15
CA ASN A 268 -62.59 6.47 11.82
C ASN A 268 -62.27 7.98 11.86
N ARG A 269 -61.28 8.40 11.06
CA ARG A 269 -60.74 9.76 11.07
C ARG A 269 -61.22 10.53 9.84
N LYS A 270 -62.18 11.44 10.02
CA LYS A 270 -62.75 12.24 8.94
C LYS A 270 -62.05 13.60 8.83
N ILE A 271 -61.44 13.87 7.67
CA ILE A 271 -60.79 15.15 7.37
C ILE A 271 -61.87 16.19 7.04
N ILE A 272 -61.98 17.25 7.84
CA ILE A 272 -62.91 18.37 7.63
C ILE A 272 -62.29 19.41 6.70
N PHE A 273 -61.03 19.78 6.97
CA PHE A 273 -60.26 20.65 6.08
C PHE A 273 -58.97 19.95 5.68
N GLU A 274 -58.73 19.89 4.39
CA GLU A 274 -57.47 19.38 3.84
C GLU A 274 -56.34 20.39 4.02
N ARG A 275 -55.12 19.87 4.16
CA ARG A 275 -53.89 20.63 4.13
C ARG A 275 -53.82 21.49 2.87
N ASP A 276 -53.43 22.77 3.03
CA ASP A 276 -53.37 23.79 1.97
C ASP A 276 -54.74 24.38 1.55
N HIS A 277 -55.83 24.03 2.26
CA HIS A 277 -57.13 24.72 2.13
C HIS A 277 -56.97 26.20 2.51
N GLU A 278 -57.48 27.08 1.66
CA GLU A 278 -57.48 28.52 1.86
C GLU A 278 -58.72 28.92 2.68
N LEU A 279 -58.50 29.51 3.85
CA LEU A 279 -59.58 29.84 4.77
C LEU A 279 -60.42 31.01 4.24
N THR A 280 -61.70 30.75 4.00
CA THR A 280 -62.73 31.70 3.58
C THR A 280 -63.62 32.12 4.75
N GLU A 281 -64.43 33.17 4.59
CA GLU A 281 -65.33 33.64 5.67
C GLU A 281 -66.40 32.59 6.06
N ASP A 282 -66.75 31.68 5.15
CA ASP A 282 -67.76 30.64 5.35
C ASP A 282 -67.22 29.46 6.19
N ASP A 283 -65.90 29.25 6.20
CA ASP A 283 -65.24 28.15 6.91
C ASP A 283 -65.34 28.28 8.44
N TYR A 284 -65.55 29.50 8.97
CA TYR A 284 -65.71 29.75 10.41
C TYR A 284 -66.85 28.95 11.04
N GLY A 285 -67.90 28.63 10.28
CA GLY A 285 -69.03 27.81 10.77
C GLY A 285 -68.64 26.38 11.10
N MET A 286 -67.73 25.77 10.34
CA MET A 286 -67.29 24.38 10.52
C MET A 286 -66.26 24.23 11.65
N PHE A 287 -65.53 25.29 12.00
CA PHE A 287 -64.69 25.32 13.21
C PHE A 287 -65.50 25.22 14.51
N GLY A 288 -66.82 25.45 14.49
CA GLY A 288 -67.70 25.23 15.63
C GLY A 288 -67.96 23.74 15.94
N GLU A 289 -67.72 22.85 14.98
CA GLU A 289 -67.88 21.39 15.12
C GLU A 289 -66.59 20.70 15.60
N VAL A 290 -65.47 21.43 15.66
CA VAL A 290 -64.14 20.94 16.05
C VAL A 290 -63.67 21.67 17.30
N ASP A 291 -63.38 20.96 18.41
CA ASP A 291 -62.88 21.58 19.65
C ASP A 291 -61.39 22.00 19.57
N GLN A 292 -60.97 22.64 18.46
CA GLN A 292 -59.62 23.14 18.25
C GLN A 292 -59.53 24.66 18.48
N LYS A 293 -58.79 25.06 19.52
CA LYS A 293 -58.63 26.48 19.93
C LYS A 293 -57.52 27.24 19.18
N THR A 294 -56.66 26.51 18.49
CA THR A 294 -55.49 27.02 17.75
C THR A 294 -55.37 26.30 16.43
N VAL A 295 -55.08 27.05 15.37
CA VAL A 295 -54.91 26.53 14.02
C VAL A 295 -53.53 26.90 13.52
N LEU A 296 -52.85 25.90 12.95
CA LEU A 296 -51.54 26.05 12.32
C LEU A 296 -51.71 26.57 10.91
N VAL A 297 -51.17 27.76 10.68
CA VAL A 297 -51.28 28.45 9.40
C VAL A 297 -49.89 28.52 8.77
N GLN A 298 -49.83 28.35 7.45
CA GLN A 298 -48.56 28.39 6.74
C GLN A 298 -47.95 29.81 6.83
N LYS A 299 -46.68 29.91 7.25
CA LYS A 299 -45.94 31.18 7.32
C LYS A 299 -45.64 31.66 5.90
N ILE A 300 -46.09 32.86 5.52
CA ILE A 300 -45.83 33.43 4.19
C ILE A 300 -44.51 34.21 4.26
N THR A 301 -43.40 33.51 4.13
CA THR A 301 -42.10 34.11 3.78
C THR A 301 -41.90 34.08 2.27
N SER A 302 -41.05 34.95 1.75
CA SER A 302 -40.72 35.19 0.33
C SER A 302 -40.10 34.00 -0.43
N GLU A 303 -40.08 32.80 0.15
CA GLU A 303 -39.32 31.64 -0.32
C GLU A 303 -40.25 30.44 -0.59
N GLU A 304 -40.87 30.41 -1.78
CA GLU A 304 -41.86 29.38 -2.18
C GLU A 304 -41.29 27.95 -2.26
N SER A 305 -39.97 27.78 -2.36
CA SER A 305 -39.30 26.50 -2.62
C SER A 305 -39.02 25.65 -1.38
N GLU A 306 -38.72 26.24 -0.21
CA GLU A 306 -38.57 25.48 1.07
C GLU A 306 -39.91 24.86 1.46
N ARG A 307 -40.95 25.68 1.31
CA ARG A 307 -42.35 25.34 1.55
C ARG A 307 -42.81 24.21 0.63
N SER A 308 -42.46 24.23 -0.66
CA SER A 308 -42.92 23.20 -1.60
C SER A 308 -42.35 21.82 -1.27
N VAL A 309 -41.08 21.72 -0.86
CA VAL A 309 -40.43 20.42 -0.64
C VAL A 309 -41.03 19.67 0.55
N MET A 310 -41.09 20.31 1.71
CA MET A 310 -41.59 19.66 2.93
C MET A 310 -43.09 19.39 2.83
N MET A 311 -43.87 20.30 2.24
CA MET A 311 -45.32 20.09 2.04
C MET A 311 -45.61 18.96 1.04
N ASN A 312 -44.87 18.89 -0.08
CA ASN A 312 -45.01 17.80 -1.04
C ASN A 312 -44.59 16.45 -0.45
N THR A 313 -43.60 16.46 0.45
CA THR A 313 -43.16 15.26 1.17
C THR A 313 -44.22 14.77 2.14
N LEU A 314 -44.80 15.66 2.95
CA LEU A 314 -45.88 15.31 3.87
C LEU A 314 -47.15 14.84 3.15
N ARG A 315 -47.47 15.37 1.96
CA ARG A 315 -48.57 14.85 1.13
C ARG A 315 -48.37 13.40 0.66
N LYS A 316 -47.12 12.95 0.59
CA LYS A 316 -46.76 11.60 0.19
C LYS A 316 -46.50 10.66 1.36
N ASP A 317 -46.49 11.17 2.57
CA ASP A 317 -46.29 10.40 3.79
C ASP A 317 -47.56 9.59 4.10
N PRO A 318 -47.51 8.24 4.10
CA PRO A 318 -48.68 7.42 4.42
C PRO A 318 -48.92 7.30 5.93
N THR A 319 -48.10 7.93 6.77
CA THR A 319 -48.08 7.71 8.22
C THR A 319 -48.53 8.95 9.01
N TRP A 320 -49.06 8.71 10.21
CA TRP A 320 -49.72 9.74 11.04
C TRP A 320 -49.14 9.84 12.45
N ASP A 321 -48.57 8.76 12.97
CA ASP A 321 -48.02 8.66 14.32
C ASP A 321 -46.70 7.88 14.31
N GLU A 322 -45.98 7.90 15.44
CA GLU A 322 -44.68 7.21 15.55
C GLU A 322 -44.82 5.71 15.30
N THR A 323 -45.90 5.09 15.76
CA THR A 323 -46.17 3.65 15.64
C THR A 323 -46.36 3.20 14.19
N SER A 324 -47.20 3.90 13.40
CA SER A 324 -47.34 3.61 11.96
C SER A 324 -46.05 3.88 11.19
N ALA A 325 -45.32 4.94 11.55
CA ALA A 325 -44.03 5.26 10.96
C ALA A 325 -42.96 4.20 11.22
N LEU A 326 -42.87 3.68 12.46
CA LEU A 326 -41.97 2.57 12.81
C LEU A 326 -42.31 1.31 12.02
N GLY A 327 -43.59 1.01 11.82
CA GLY A 327 -44.04 -0.12 11.00
C GLY A 327 -43.62 -0.01 9.55
N GLU A 328 -43.87 1.14 8.92
CA GLU A 328 -43.45 1.39 7.54
C GLU A 328 -41.93 1.31 7.41
N VAL A 329 -41.17 1.99 8.27
CA VAL A 329 -39.69 1.91 8.25
C VAL A 329 -39.20 0.48 8.44
N TYR A 330 -39.79 -0.28 9.37
CA TYR A 330 -39.41 -1.66 9.64
C TYR A 330 -39.65 -2.57 8.42
N GLN A 331 -40.84 -2.49 7.80
CA GLN A 331 -41.20 -3.28 6.62
C GLN A 331 -40.30 -2.98 5.41
N GLN A 332 -39.77 -1.76 5.33
CA GLN A 332 -38.84 -1.36 4.29
C GLN A 332 -37.42 -1.88 4.56
N ILE A 333 -37.01 -1.99 5.83
CA ILE A 333 -35.70 -2.53 6.22
C ILE A 333 -35.69 -4.07 6.16
N ARG A 334 -36.77 -4.73 6.60
CA ARG A 334 -36.94 -6.18 6.69
C ARG A 334 -38.25 -6.61 6.06
N SER A 335 -38.22 -7.66 5.24
CA SER A 335 -39.38 -8.19 4.50
C SER A 335 -40.30 -9.09 5.34
N GLY A 336 -40.51 -8.76 6.62
CA GLY A 336 -41.36 -9.53 7.54
C GLY A 336 -42.34 -8.63 8.30
N GLU A 337 -43.25 -9.24 9.07
CA GLU A 337 -44.19 -8.51 9.92
C GLU A 337 -43.48 -7.69 11.00
N MET A 338 -44.08 -6.56 11.35
CA MET A 338 -43.57 -5.68 12.38
C MET A 338 -43.61 -6.40 13.74
N PRO A 339 -42.51 -6.41 14.52
CA PRO A 339 -42.54 -6.85 15.91
C PRO A 339 -43.28 -5.81 16.77
N ASP A 340 -43.26 -5.99 18.08
CA ASP A 340 -43.73 -4.97 19.01
C ASP A 340 -43.05 -3.59 18.75
N PRO A 341 -43.77 -2.47 18.95
CA PRO A 341 -43.24 -1.13 18.69
C PRO A 341 -41.93 -0.81 19.42
N GLU A 342 -41.73 -1.35 20.62
CA GLU A 342 -40.49 -1.18 21.39
C GLU A 342 -39.30 -1.86 20.72
N THR A 343 -39.47 -3.10 20.24
CA THR A 343 -38.46 -3.83 19.49
C THR A 343 -38.18 -3.15 18.15
N ALA A 344 -39.19 -2.63 17.46
CA ALA A 344 -39.02 -1.87 16.23
C ALA A 344 -38.20 -0.58 16.47
N ARG A 345 -38.52 0.16 17.54
CA ARG A 345 -37.77 1.35 17.97
C ARG A 345 -36.33 1.00 18.33
N SER A 346 -36.11 -0.04 19.13
CA SER A 346 -34.77 -0.52 19.50
C SER A 346 -33.93 -0.90 18.28
N ILE A 347 -34.55 -1.46 17.24
CA ILE A 347 -33.86 -1.78 15.99
C ILE A 347 -33.42 -0.51 15.26
N LEU A 348 -34.27 0.51 15.18
CA LEU A 348 -33.94 1.80 14.57
C LEU A 348 -32.87 2.54 15.37
N GLU A 349 -33.00 2.57 16.71
CA GLU A 349 -32.00 3.14 17.62
C GLU A 349 -30.64 2.46 17.43
N ARG A 350 -30.61 1.14 17.34
CA ARG A 350 -29.39 0.37 17.13
C ARG A 350 -28.78 0.56 15.74
N LEU A 351 -29.53 1.06 14.76
CA LEU A 351 -29.02 1.29 13.41
C LEU A 351 -28.19 2.57 13.31
N PHE A 352 -28.57 3.66 13.97
CA PHE A 352 -27.93 4.97 13.80
C PHE A 352 -27.42 5.61 15.10
N PHE A 353 -28.00 5.24 16.25
CA PHE A 353 -27.83 5.93 17.54
C PHE A 353 -27.11 5.06 18.59
N SER A 354 -26.50 3.94 18.18
CA SER A 354 -25.74 3.05 19.07
C SER A 354 -24.26 3.06 18.71
N ASP A 355 -23.45 3.45 19.67
CA ASP A 355 -21.98 3.39 19.69
C ASP A 355 -21.39 2.05 19.21
N LYS A 356 -22.00 0.91 19.55
CA LYS A 356 -21.49 -0.43 19.20
C LYS A 356 -21.65 -0.74 17.70
N LYS A 357 -22.72 -0.23 17.09
CA LYS A 357 -23.15 -0.61 15.72
C LYS A 357 -22.91 0.48 14.69
N TYR A 358 -22.95 1.74 15.11
CA TYR A 358 -22.78 2.90 14.26
C TYR A 358 -21.69 3.81 14.81
N ASP A 359 -20.76 4.19 13.92
CA ASP A 359 -19.60 4.99 14.26
C ASP A 359 -19.22 5.84 13.03
N LEU A 360 -19.22 7.15 13.19
CA LEU A 360 -18.74 8.16 12.24
C LEU A 360 -17.21 8.29 12.31
N GLY A 361 -16.62 7.89 13.43
CA GLY A 361 -15.25 8.20 13.82
C GLY A 361 -15.07 9.68 14.15
N GLU A 362 -13.92 10.00 14.75
CA GLU A 362 -13.52 11.39 15.04
C GLU A 362 -13.55 12.26 13.78
N VAL A 363 -13.04 11.72 12.66
CA VAL A 363 -13.04 12.40 11.35
C VAL A 363 -14.45 12.68 10.86
N GLY A 364 -15.37 11.71 10.96
CA GLY A 364 -16.74 11.87 10.46
C GLY A 364 -17.52 12.88 11.27
N ARG A 365 -17.38 12.87 12.61
CA ARG A 365 -18.00 13.85 13.50
C ARG A 365 -17.44 15.25 13.25
N TYR A 366 -16.12 15.41 13.17
CA TYR A 366 -15.46 16.67 12.83
C TYR A 366 -15.98 17.26 11.51
N ARG A 367 -16.03 16.44 10.44
CA ARG A 367 -16.51 16.90 9.12
C ARG A 367 -17.99 17.25 9.12
N LEU A 368 -18.82 16.46 9.80
CA LEU A 368 -20.25 16.72 9.89
C LEU A 368 -20.51 18.05 10.59
N ASN A 369 -19.87 18.27 11.75
CA ASN A 369 -20.02 19.51 12.52
C ASN A 369 -19.55 20.72 11.71
N LYS A 370 -18.37 20.63 11.08
CA LYS A 370 -17.82 21.71 10.26
C LYS A 370 -18.69 22.04 9.04
N ARG A 371 -19.15 21.02 8.30
CA ARG A 371 -19.97 21.20 7.09
C ARG A 371 -21.35 21.76 7.40
N LEU A 372 -21.94 21.40 8.54
CA LEU A 372 -23.26 21.85 8.98
C LEU A 372 -23.20 23.09 9.89
N ARG A 373 -22.00 23.58 10.23
CA ARG A 373 -21.75 24.72 11.14
C ARG A 373 -22.35 24.49 12.54
N LEU A 374 -22.20 23.27 13.06
CA LEU A 374 -22.62 22.90 14.41
C LEU A 374 -21.47 23.10 15.41
N GLU A 375 -21.78 23.64 16.59
CA GLU A 375 -20.84 23.82 17.70
C GLU A 375 -21.08 22.77 18.80
N GLY A 376 -20.05 22.03 19.22
CA GLY A 376 -20.12 21.02 20.30
C GLY A 376 -20.20 19.53 19.85
N ASN A 377 -20.21 18.61 20.81
CA ASN A 377 -20.35 17.14 20.64
C ASN A 377 -19.24 16.41 19.86
N GLU A 378 -17.98 16.81 20.01
CA GLU A 378 -16.86 16.13 19.32
C GLU A 378 -16.65 14.67 19.78
N ASP A 379 -16.98 14.37 21.04
CA ASP A 379 -16.83 13.03 21.62
C ASP A 379 -17.89 12.02 21.15
N VAL A 380 -19.02 12.50 20.60
CA VAL A 380 -20.15 11.64 20.21
C VAL A 380 -19.92 11.11 18.80
N GLN A 381 -19.62 9.83 18.67
CA GLN A 381 -19.26 9.24 17.38
C GLN A 381 -20.43 8.61 16.60
N TYR A 382 -21.64 8.48 17.17
CA TYR A 382 -22.84 8.03 16.46
C TYR A 382 -23.70 9.23 16.01
N LEU A 383 -24.69 9.04 15.13
CA LEU A 383 -25.55 10.15 14.68
C LEU A 383 -26.53 10.59 15.76
N LEU A 384 -26.74 11.90 15.89
CA LEU A 384 -27.78 12.48 16.73
C LEU A 384 -29.05 12.79 15.92
N LYS A 385 -30.19 12.94 16.59
CA LYS A 385 -31.45 13.27 15.90
C LYS A 385 -31.37 14.67 15.29
N GLU A 386 -30.71 15.58 15.98
CA GLU A 386 -30.42 16.95 15.53
C GLU A 386 -29.54 16.97 14.28
N ASP A 387 -28.59 16.03 14.15
CA ASP A 387 -27.74 15.91 12.95
C ASP A 387 -28.61 15.63 11.71
N ILE A 388 -29.57 14.71 11.81
CA ILE A 388 -30.47 14.36 10.70
C ILE A 388 -31.30 15.57 10.26
N VAL A 389 -31.83 16.33 11.22
CA VAL A 389 -32.60 17.55 10.94
C VAL A 389 -31.72 18.59 10.25
N ALA A 390 -30.50 18.82 10.75
CA ALA A 390 -29.56 19.76 10.16
C ALA A 390 -29.18 19.38 8.71
N ILE A 391 -29.01 18.08 8.43
CA ILE A 391 -28.73 17.57 7.08
C ILE A 391 -29.90 17.85 6.13
N ILE A 392 -31.14 17.58 6.55
CA ILE A 392 -32.34 17.85 5.75
C ILE A 392 -32.45 19.35 5.46
N THR A 393 -32.24 20.20 6.46
CA THR A 393 -32.24 21.66 6.31
C THR A 393 -31.21 22.13 5.29
N GLU A 394 -30.01 21.54 5.29
CA GLU A 394 -28.97 21.89 4.33
C GLU A 394 -29.31 21.44 2.89
N VAL A 395 -29.98 20.29 2.70
CA VAL A 395 -30.53 19.88 1.39
C VAL A 395 -31.52 20.90 0.84
N ILE A 396 -32.39 21.43 1.72
CA ILE A 396 -33.35 22.47 1.34
C ILE A 396 -32.63 23.76 0.95
N ARG A 397 -31.59 24.16 1.71
CA ARG A 397 -30.75 25.33 1.38
C ARG A 397 -30.00 25.19 0.05
N LEU A 398 -29.53 23.99 -0.29
CA LEU A 398 -28.89 23.71 -1.58
C LEU A 398 -29.83 23.95 -2.75
N LYS A 399 -31.07 23.46 -2.64
CA LYS A 399 -32.09 23.69 -3.66
C LYS A 399 -32.38 25.18 -3.87
N ASN A 400 -32.24 25.98 -2.81
CA ASN A 400 -32.41 27.43 -2.84
C ASN A 400 -31.17 28.21 -3.29
N MET A 401 -30.11 27.52 -3.71
CA MET A 401 -28.81 28.11 -4.07
C MET A 401 -28.19 28.95 -2.93
N LYS A 402 -28.55 28.65 -1.67
CA LYS A 402 -27.94 29.28 -0.48
C LYS A 402 -26.71 28.52 0.02
N SER A 403 -26.49 27.31 -0.48
CA SER A 403 -25.32 26.47 -0.22
C SER A 403 -24.72 25.97 -1.53
N GLN A 404 -23.45 25.55 -1.48
CA GLN A 404 -22.74 24.92 -2.60
C GLN A 404 -22.71 23.39 -2.45
N VAL A 405 -22.63 22.72 -3.59
CA VAL A 405 -22.47 21.26 -3.71
C VAL A 405 -21.03 20.88 -3.36
N ASP A 406 -20.84 19.74 -2.70
CA ASP A 406 -19.51 19.27 -2.34
C ASP A 406 -18.84 18.60 -3.56
N ASP A 407 -17.58 18.94 -3.82
CA ASP A 407 -16.76 18.22 -4.80
C ASP A 407 -16.21 16.93 -4.18
N ILE A 408 -16.71 15.79 -4.65
CA ILE A 408 -16.36 14.45 -4.15
C ILE A 408 -14.86 14.12 -4.34
N ASP A 409 -14.21 14.75 -5.31
CA ASP A 409 -12.84 14.45 -5.71
C ASP A 409 -11.81 15.35 -4.99
N HIS A 410 -12.28 16.39 -4.33
CA HIS A 410 -11.51 17.22 -3.43
C HIS A 410 -10.80 16.38 -2.34
N LEU A 411 -9.52 16.68 -2.06
CA LEU A 411 -8.73 15.90 -1.09
C LEU A 411 -9.13 16.11 0.38
N SER A 412 -10.02 17.05 0.70
CA SER A 412 -10.68 17.10 2.03
C SER A 412 -11.80 16.05 2.17
N ASN A 413 -12.33 15.60 1.04
CA ASN A 413 -13.41 14.63 0.93
C ASN A 413 -12.88 13.20 0.75
N ARG A 414 -11.56 13.07 0.63
CA ARG A 414 -10.83 11.81 0.54
C ARG A 414 -9.79 11.73 1.65
N ARG A 415 -9.60 10.55 2.21
CA ARG A 415 -8.57 10.32 3.23
C ARG A 415 -7.78 9.06 2.95
N VAL A 416 -6.59 9.03 3.51
CA VAL A 416 -5.63 7.96 3.41
C VAL A 416 -5.85 6.99 4.57
N ARG A 417 -6.05 5.71 4.26
CA ARG A 417 -5.85 4.62 5.21
C ARG A 417 -4.41 4.15 5.11
N THR A 418 -3.66 4.43 6.16
CA THR A 418 -2.28 3.97 6.33
C THR A 418 -2.24 2.49 6.69
N VAL A 419 -1.05 1.89 6.71
CA VAL A 419 -0.88 0.46 6.98
C VAL A 419 -1.33 0.07 8.39
N GLY A 420 -1.01 0.89 9.39
CA GLY A 420 -1.43 0.69 10.77
C GLY A 420 -2.95 0.67 10.91
N GLU A 421 -3.66 1.57 10.23
CA GLU A 421 -5.13 1.59 10.27
C GLU A 421 -5.75 0.37 9.56
N GLN A 422 -5.22 0.00 8.38
CA GLN A 422 -5.71 -1.17 7.65
C GLN A 422 -5.52 -2.46 8.45
N LEU A 423 -4.35 -2.65 9.07
CA LEU A 423 -4.10 -3.78 9.96
C LEU A 423 -4.98 -3.71 11.20
N GLY A 424 -5.12 -2.53 11.81
CA GLY A 424 -5.99 -2.30 12.96
C GLY A 424 -7.44 -2.71 12.69
N GLN A 425 -7.99 -2.37 11.52
CA GLN A 425 -9.33 -2.80 11.15
C GLN A 425 -9.45 -4.34 11.06
N GLN A 426 -8.44 -5.03 10.51
CA GLN A 426 -8.45 -6.49 10.46
C GLN A 426 -8.32 -7.11 11.85
N PHE A 427 -7.50 -6.52 12.71
CA PHE A 427 -7.37 -6.92 14.12
C PHE A 427 -8.67 -6.73 14.89
N ALA A 428 -9.37 -5.61 14.70
CA ALA A 428 -10.66 -5.35 15.32
C ALA A 428 -11.71 -6.40 14.90
N ILE A 429 -11.74 -6.79 13.62
CA ILE A 429 -12.62 -7.87 13.13
C ILE A 429 -12.24 -9.22 13.78
N GLY A 430 -10.94 -9.51 13.91
CA GLY A 430 -10.43 -10.72 14.55
C GLY A 430 -10.79 -10.80 16.04
N LEU A 431 -10.56 -9.71 16.77
CA LEU A 431 -10.86 -9.59 18.20
C LEU A 431 -12.37 -9.59 18.46
N ALA A 432 -13.19 -8.95 17.63
CA ALA A 432 -14.65 -9.01 17.79
C ALA A 432 -15.21 -10.44 17.61
N ARG A 433 -14.60 -11.25 16.72
CA ARG A 433 -14.94 -12.68 16.59
C ARG A 433 -14.49 -13.48 17.81
N MET A 434 -13.27 -13.21 18.29
CA MET A 434 -12.73 -13.84 19.49
C MET A 434 -13.59 -13.51 20.72
N ALA A 435 -13.97 -12.25 20.92
CA ALA A 435 -14.78 -11.79 22.03
C ALA A 435 -16.14 -12.51 22.08
N ARG A 436 -16.76 -12.74 20.93
CA ARG A 436 -17.98 -13.55 20.84
C ARG A 436 -17.76 -14.99 21.28
N THR A 437 -16.70 -15.63 20.80
CA THR A 437 -16.35 -17.01 21.20
C THR A 437 -16.01 -17.11 22.70
N ILE A 438 -15.33 -16.10 23.26
CA ILE A 438 -15.03 -16.00 24.69
C ILE A 438 -16.34 -15.93 25.48
N LYS A 439 -17.27 -15.04 25.09
CA LYS A 439 -18.59 -14.91 25.73
C LYS A 439 -19.39 -16.20 25.67
N GLU A 440 -19.41 -16.89 24.52
CA GLU A 440 -20.08 -18.20 24.38
C GLU A 440 -19.46 -19.27 25.28
N ARG A 441 -18.12 -19.28 25.44
CA ARG A 441 -17.42 -20.22 26.33
C ARG A 441 -17.64 -19.95 27.81
N MET A 442 -17.70 -18.68 28.22
CA MET A 442 -18.04 -18.30 29.60
C MET A 442 -19.44 -18.78 30.00
N ASN A 443 -20.40 -18.83 29.07
CA ASN A 443 -21.75 -19.35 29.32
C ASN A 443 -21.82 -20.89 29.41
N SER A 444 -20.73 -21.61 29.14
CA SER A 444 -20.73 -23.07 29.12
C SER A 444 -20.74 -23.65 30.54
N ARG A 445 -21.66 -24.58 30.82
CA ARG A 445 -22.01 -25.05 32.17
C ARG A 445 -21.00 -26.02 32.82
N ASP A 446 -19.93 -26.43 32.14
CA ASP A 446 -19.13 -27.62 32.51
C ASP A 446 -17.70 -27.34 33.03
N ALA A 447 -17.31 -26.09 33.33
CA ALA A 447 -15.95 -25.79 33.81
C ALA A 447 -15.95 -25.14 35.20
N GLU A 448 -15.68 -25.94 36.24
CA GLU A 448 -15.57 -25.47 37.64
C GLU A 448 -14.36 -24.54 37.88
N GLN A 449 -13.39 -24.48 36.95
CA GLN A 449 -12.28 -23.51 36.96
C GLN A 449 -11.93 -23.07 35.53
N LEU A 450 -12.45 -21.91 35.10
CA LEU A 450 -12.08 -21.30 33.82
C LEU A 450 -10.79 -20.50 33.99
N THR A 451 -9.80 -20.74 33.13
CA THR A 451 -8.63 -19.85 33.02
C THR A 451 -8.74 -18.95 31.80
N PRO A 452 -8.09 -17.76 31.79
CA PRO A 452 -8.04 -16.91 30.61
C PRO A 452 -7.50 -17.64 29.36
N GLN A 453 -6.58 -18.59 29.52
CA GLN A 453 -6.00 -19.35 28.41
C GLN A 453 -7.02 -20.29 27.74
N ASP A 454 -7.94 -20.88 28.49
CA ASP A 454 -8.97 -21.79 27.95
C ASP A 454 -10.05 -21.05 27.15
N LEU A 455 -10.27 -19.77 27.46
CA LEU A 455 -11.27 -18.93 26.81
C LEU A 455 -10.81 -18.44 25.43
N VAL A 456 -9.50 -18.24 25.25
CA VAL A 456 -8.92 -17.58 24.07
C VAL A 456 -8.53 -18.59 22.99
N ASN A 457 -8.88 -18.29 21.73
CA ASN A 457 -8.44 -19.08 20.57
C ASN A 457 -7.68 -18.22 19.56
N ALA A 458 -6.35 -18.37 19.54
CA ALA A 458 -5.45 -17.62 18.65
C ALA A 458 -5.76 -17.78 17.14
N ARG A 459 -6.36 -18.90 16.72
CA ARG A 459 -6.65 -19.16 15.30
C ARG A 459 -7.64 -18.16 14.70
N THR A 460 -8.50 -17.57 15.52
CA THR A 460 -9.51 -16.59 15.08
C THR A 460 -8.87 -15.34 14.50
N ILE A 461 -7.81 -14.83 15.14
CA ILE A 461 -7.07 -13.64 14.69
C ILE A 461 -6.14 -13.99 13.52
N SER A 462 -5.33 -15.04 13.66
CA SER A 462 -4.35 -15.41 12.61
C SER A 462 -5.01 -15.73 11.26
N SER A 463 -6.23 -16.30 11.26
CA SER A 463 -7.00 -16.55 10.03
C SER A 463 -7.32 -15.26 9.25
N VAL A 464 -7.76 -14.21 9.95
CA VAL A 464 -8.13 -12.92 9.34
C VAL A 464 -6.90 -12.23 8.78
N ILE A 465 -5.81 -12.20 9.55
CA ILE A 465 -4.54 -11.60 9.14
C ILE A 465 -3.94 -12.32 7.93
N ASN A 466 -3.90 -13.66 7.95
CA ASN A 466 -3.39 -14.45 6.83
C ASN A 466 -4.23 -14.24 5.57
N THR A 467 -5.55 -14.07 5.71
CA THR A 467 -6.43 -13.73 4.58
C THR A 467 -6.09 -12.34 4.04
N PHE A 468 -5.94 -11.34 4.90
CA PHE A 468 -5.57 -9.98 4.50
C PHE A 468 -4.24 -9.95 3.73
N PHE A 469 -3.19 -10.54 4.27
CA PHE A 469 -1.90 -10.55 3.59
C PHE A 469 -1.89 -11.43 2.33
N GLY A 470 -2.70 -12.50 2.29
CA GLY A 470 -2.74 -13.46 1.18
C GLY A 470 -3.54 -12.98 -0.03
N THR A 471 -4.77 -12.50 0.18
CA THR A 471 -5.76 -12.26 -0.90
C THR A 471 -6.12 -10.79 -1.12
N ASN A 472 -5.81 -9.89 -0.19
CA ASN A 472 -6.16 -8.48 -0.36
C ASN A 472 -5.34 -7.85 -1.50
N GLN A 473 -6.02 -7.07 -2.35
CA GLN A 473 -5.42 -6.32 -3.46
C GLN A 473 -4.38 -5.28 -3.01
N LEU A 474 -4.47 -4.81 -1.77
CA LEU A 474 -3.54 -3.82 -1.21
C LEU A 474 -2.25 -4.46 -0.68
N SER A 475 -2.25 -5.77 -0.38
CA SER A 475 -1.05 -6.54 0.00
C SER A 475 -0.39 -7.08 -1.26
N GLN A 476 0.58 -6.33 -1.80
CA GLN A 476 1.21 -6.61 -3.08
C GLN A 476 2.63 -7.17 -2.89
N PHE A 477 3.09 -7.98 -3.85
CA PHE A 477 4.51 -8.33 -3.93
C PHE A 477 5.33 -7.08 -4.14
N MET A 478 6.41 -6.94 -3.37
CA MET A 478 7.28 -5.78 -3.46
C MET A 478 7.91 -5.69 -4.86
N ASP A 479 7.95 -4.49 -5.43
CA ASP A 479 8.68 -4.22 -6.67
C ASP A 479 10.11 -3.82 -6.30
N GLN A 480 11.03 -4.75 -6.49
CA GLN A 480 12.43 -4.71 -6.11
C GLN A 480 13.32 -4.74 -7.34
N THR A 481 12.83 -4.23 -8.48
CA THR A 481 13.65 -4.12 -9.67
C THR A 481 14.89 -3.27 -9.37
N ASN A 482 14.72 -2.13 -8.70
CA ASN A 482 15.78 -1.24 -8.20
C ASN A 482 15.31 -0.43 -6.98
N PRO A 483 16.20 0.30 -6.27
CA PRO A 483 15.81 1.05 -5.06
C PRO A 483 14.74 2.13 -5.27
N LEU A 484 14.66 2.75 -6.45
CA LEU A 484 13.63 3.75 -6.75
C LEU A 484 12.25 3.09 -6.93
N ALA A 485 12.20 1.93 -7.58
CA ALA A 485 10.98 1.13 -7.67
C ALA A 485 10.47 0.78 -6.25
N GLU A 486 11.39 0.49 -5.33
CA GLU A 486 11.01 0.18 -3.95
C GLU A 486 10.38 1.37 -3.22
N LEU A 487 11.04 2.53 -3.27
CA LEU A 487 10.54 3.74 -2.61
C LEU A 487 9.19 4.18 -3.16
N THR A 488 9.04 4.21 -4.49
CA THR A 488 7.79 4.63 -5.13
C THR A 488 6.64 3.66 -4.85
N HIS A 489 6.91 2.36 -4.70
CA HIS A 489 5.86 1.40 -4.36
C HIS A 489 5.39 1.58 -2.89
N LYS A 490 6.29 1.87 -1.96
CA LYS A 490 5.96 2.12 -0.53
C LYS A 490 5.18 3.42 -0.32
N ARG A 491 5.39 4.42 -1.19
CA ARG A 491 4.69 5.72 -1.19
C ARG A 491 3.48 5.78 -2.12
N ARG A 492 3.04 4.64 -2.63
CA ARG A 492 1.91 4.54 -3.57
C ARG A 492 0.59 4.71 -2.83
N MET A 493 -0.31 5.44 -3.49
CA MET A 493 -1.68 5.67 -3.07
C MET A 493 -2.61 4.97 -4.05
N SER A 494 -3.53 4.14 -3.55
CA SER A 494 -4.51 3.45 -4.41
C SER A 494 -5.93 3.79 -4.03
N ALA A 495 -6.74 4.24 -5.01
CA ALA A 495 -8.19 4.38 -4.85
C ALA A 495 -8.94 3.04 -4.93
N LEU A 496 -8.23 1.94 -5.21
CA LEU A 496 -8.77 0.59 -5.33
C LEU A 496 -8.81 -0.13 -3.97
N GLY A 497 -9.45 -1.30 -3.92
CA GLY A 497 -9.50 -2.15 -2.73
C GLY A 497 -10.80 -2.04 -1.93
N PRO A 498 -10.90 -2.74 -0.79
CA PRO A 498 -12.11 -2.81 0.03
C PRO A 498 -12.55 -1.42 0.51
N GLY A 499 -13.81 -1.03 0.26
CA GLY A 499 -14.33 0.30 0.59
C GLY A 499 -13.90 1.43 -0.37
N GLY A 500 -13.03 1.13 -1.34
CA GLY A 500 -12.65 2.03 -2.42
C GLY A 500 -13.46 1.82 -3.70
N LEU A 501 -12.91 2.25 -4.82
CA LEU A 501 -13.50 2.13 -6.15
C LEU A 501 -13.06 0.83 -6.86
N THR A 502 -13.87 0.36 -7.79
CA THR A 502 -13.46 -0.68 -8.75
C THR A 502 -13.14 -0.03 -10.10
N ARG A 503 -12.30 -0.68 -10.91
CA ARG A 503 -11.86 -0.15 -12.22
C ARG A 503 -13.03 0.21 -13.15
N GLU A 504 -14.08 -0.61 -13.14
CA GLU A 504 -15.27 -0.47 -13.98
C GLU A 504 -16.24 0.61 -13.49
N ARG A 505 -16.27 0.86 -12.17
CA ARG A 505 -17.14 1.89 -11.57
C ARG A 505 -16.49 3.27 -11.52
N ALA A 506 -15.17 3.34 -11.66
CA ALA A 506 -14.44 4.59 -11.63
C ALA A 506 -14.64 5.37 -12.94
N GLY A 507 -15.42 6.45 -12.85
CA GLY A 507 -15.65 7.40 -13.93
C GLY A 507 -14.41 8.22 -14.30
N PHE A 508 -14.58 9.16 -15.22
CA PHE A 508 -13.52 10.03 -15.71
C PHE A 508 -13.05 11.03 -14.62
N GLU A 509 -13.98 11.65 -13.89
CA GLU A 509 -13.72 12.67 -12.86
C GLU A 509 -12.67 12.21 -11.84
N VAL A 510 -12.86 11.01 -11.28
CA VAL A 510 -11.95 10.44 -10.28
C VAL A 510 -10.54 10.16 -10.81
N ARG A 511 -10.40 9.99 -12.14
CA ARG A 511 -9.10 9.70 -12.78
C ARG A 511 -8.37 10.98 -13.18
N ASP A 512 -9.06 12.11 -13.19
CA ASP A 512 -8.49 13.38 -13.60
C ASP A 512 -7.59 13.98 -12.51
N VAL A 513 -6.78 14.96 -12.89
CA VAL A 513 -5.91 15.69 -11.97
C VAL A 513 -6.69 16.85 -11.37
N HIS A 514 -7.02 16.75 -10.09
CA HIS A 514 -7.69 17.81 -9.34
C HIS A 514 -6.66 18.84 -8.81
N TYR A 515 -7.04 20.13 -8.69
CA TYR A 515 -6.11 21.19 -8.28
C TYR A 515 -5.54 20.98 -6.86
N THR A 516 -6.33 20.41 -5.94
CA THR A 516 -5.88 20.06 -4.59
C THR A 516 -4.76 19.01 -4.55
N HIS A 517 -4.50 18.30 -5.65
CA HIS A 517 -3.35 17.39 -5.74
C HIS A 517 -2.02 18.13 -5.61
N TYR A 518 -1.99 19.44 -5.85
CA TYR A 518 -0.80 20.28 -5.72
C TYR A 518 -0.09 20.06 -4.38
N GLY A 519 1.20 19.74 -4.43
CA GLY A 519 2.01 19.49 -3.24
C GLY A 519 1.67 18.21 -2.46
N ARG A 520 0.65 17.45 -2.86
CA ARG A 520 0.10 16.29 -2.13
C ARG A 520 0.22 14.98 -2.91
N LEU A 521 -0.37 14.92 -4.10
CA LEU A 521 -0.33 13.77 -5.01
C LEU A 521 0.32 14.19 -6.31
N CYS A 522 1.27 13.41 -6.80
CA CYS A 522 1.97 13.75 -8.02
C CYS A 522 1.04 13.65 -9.24
N PRO A 523 0.93 14.69 -10.07
CA PRO A 523 0.10 14.67 -11.27
C PRO A 523 0.75 13.91 -12.44
N ILE A 524 2.06 13.65 -12.36
CA ILE A 524 2.84 13.03 -13.45
C ILE A 524 2.99 11.51 -13.26
N GLU A 525 3.28 11.05 -12.05
CA GLU A 525 3.55 9.63 -11.79
C GLU A 525 2.27 8.82 -11.56
N THR A 526 1.76 8.21 -12.63
CA THR A 526 0.66 7.23 -12.58
C THR A 526 0.90 6.11 -13.61
N PRO A 527 0.44 4.85 -13.37
CA PRO A 527 0.53 3.80 -14.36
C PRO A 527 -0.27 4.11 -15.63
N GLU A 528 0.31 3.81 -16.80
CA GLU A 528 -0.41 3.84 -18.07
C GLU A 528 -1.49 2.73 -18.11
N GLY A 529 -2.59 2.97 -18.82
CA GLY A 529 -3.65 1.99 -19.07
C GLY A 529 -4.82 2.06 -18.08
N PRO A 530 -5.45 0.93 -17.70
CA PRO A 530 -6.75 0.94 -17.00
C PRO A 530 -6.70 1.48 -15.56
N ASN A 531 -5.49 1.63 -14.99
CA ASN A 531 -5.29 2.15 -13.63
C ASN A 531 -4.91 3.63 -13.59
N ILE A 532 -4.88 4.32 -14.74
CA ILE A 532 -4.57 5.75 -14.80
C ILE A 532 -5.48 6.55 -13.85
N GLY A 533 -4.87 7.42 -13.03
CA GLY A 533 -5.55 8.25 -12.03
C GLY A 533 -6.07 7.52 -10.79
N LEU A 534 -6.16 6.19 -10.81
CA LEU A 534 -6.58 5.38 -9.66
C LEU A 534 -5.41 4.96 -8.76
N ILE A 535 -4.20 5.06 -9.29
CA ILE A 535 -2.95 4.83 -8.59
C ILE A 535 -2.08 6.07 -8.79
N SER A 536 -1.76 6.73 -7.69
CA SER A 536 -0.94 7.93 -7.67
C SER A 536 0.21 7.78 -6.67
N SER A 537 1.19 8.65 -6.75
CA SER A 537 2.36 8.66 -5.86
C SER A 537 2.31 9.89 -4.96
N LEU A 538 2.70 9.73 -3.69
CA LEU A 538 2.78 10.84 -2.76
C LEU A 538 3.89 11.82 -3.18
N CYS A 539 3.61 13.12 -3.14
CA CYS A 539 4.62 14.15 -3.39
C CYS A 539 5.75 14.10 -2.36
N ILE A 540 6.91 14.66 -2.69
CA ILE A 540 8.14 14.51 -1.88
C ILE A 540 7.97 15.05 -0.45
N HIS A 541 7.37 16.23 -0.30
CA HIS A 541 7.20 16.91 0.99
C HIS A 541 5.88 16.62 1.69
N ALA A 542 4.96 15.91 1.03
CA ALA A 542 3.64 15.66 1.57
C ALA A 542 3.69 14.74 2.80
N LYS A 543 2.85 15.03 3.79
CA LYS A 543 2.64 14.22 4.99
C LYS A 543 1.17 13.84 5.12
N VAL A 544 0.90 12.81 5.91
CA VAL A 544 -0.46 12.42 6.27
C VAL A 544 -0.64 12.76 7.74
N ASN A 545 -1.64 13.58 8.07
CA ASN A 545 -1.95 13.93 9.45
C ASN A 545 -2.69 12.79 10.17
N ASP A 546 -2.96 12.95 11.47
CA ASP A 546 -3.59 11.90 12.28
C ASP A 546 -5.04 11.60 11.86
N PHE A 547 -5.74 12.55 11.21
CA PHE A 547 -7.06 12.32 10.60
C PHE A 547 -7.00 11.58 9.25
N GLY A 548 -5.80 11.36 8.70
CA GLY A 548 -5.59 10.72 7.41
C GLY A 548 -5.71 11.66 6.20
N PHE A 549 -5.76 12.98 6.39
CA PHE A 549 -5.69 13.93 5.28
C PHE A 549 -4.24 14.18 4.86
N ILE A 550 -4.05 14.44 3.55
CA ILE A 550 -2.73 14.74 3.01
C ILE A 550 -2.49 16.24 3.16
N GLU A 551 -1.37 16.60 3.77
CA GLU A 551 -0.95 17.97 4.00
C GLU A 551 0.34 18.26 3.25
N THR A 552 0.54 19.53 2.92
CA THR A 552 1.75 20.01 2.24
C THR A 552 2.30 21.23 2.99
N PRO A 553 3.64 21.38 3.07
CA PRO A 553 4.23 22.45 3.85
C PRO A 553 4.31 23.77 3.08
N TYR A 554 4.03 24.87 3.78
CA TYR A 554 4.08 26.24 3.27
C TYR A 554 4.83 27.17 4.24
N ARG A 555 5.50 28.19 3.71
CA ARG A 555 6.18 29.25 4.48
C ARG A 555 5.20 30.36 4.81
N LYS A 556 5.11 30.77 6.08
CA LYS A 556 4.28 31.91 6.48
C LYS A 556 4.83 33.23 5.92
N VAL A 557 3.97 34.05 5.35
CA VAL A 557 4.25 35.42 4.91
C VAL A 557 3.53 36.37 5.85
N LYS A 558 4.25 37.38 6.35
CA LYS A 558 3.67 38.46 7.16
C LYS A 558 4.27 39.78 6.72
N ASP A 559 3.41 40.78 6.43
CA ASP A 559 3.83 42.13 6.04
C ASP A 559 4.83 42.12 4.87
N LYS A 560 4.52 41.41 3.77
CA LYS A 560 5.39 41.14 2.59
C LYS A 560 6.65 40.31 2.86
N LYS A 561 6.95 39.96 4.10
CA LYS A 561 8.16 39.24 4.50
C LYS A 561 7.89 37.75 4.63
N VAL A 562 8.61 36.97 3.84
CA VAL A 562 8.54 35.50 3.87
C VAL A 562 9.39 34.98 5.03
N SER A 563 8.73 34.34 5.99
CA SER A 563 9.40 33.75 7.14
C SER A 563 10.10 32.43 6.80
N LYS A 564 10.89 31.91 7.76
CA LYS A 564 11.42 30.53 7.72
C LYS A 564 10.50 29.53 8.42
N SER A 565 9.42 30.00 9.07
CA SER A 565 8.48 29.11 9.75
C SER A 565 7.63 28.40 8.71
N VAL A 566 7.59 27.07 8.82
CA VAL A 566 6.81 26.22 7.93
C VAL A 566 5.57 25.71 8.68
N GLU A 567 4.43 25.72 8.00
CA GLU A 567 3.17 25.16 8.47
C GLU A 567 2.62 24.19 7.41
N TYR A 568 2.11 23.05 7.87
CA TYR A 568 1.47 22.08 7.00
C TYR A 568 -0.01 22.41 6.88
N LEU A 569 -0.50 22.55 5.65
CA LEU A 569 -1.91 22.86 5.39
C LEU A 569 -2.58 21.67 4.68
N ALA A 570 -3.76 21.29 5.18
CA ALA A 570 -4.67 20.40 4.50
C ALA A 570 -5.34 21.09 3.30
N ALA A 571 -5.93 20.33 2.38
CA ALA A 571 -6.52 20.87 1.15
C ALA A 571 -7.59 21.94 1.43
N GLU A 572 -8.43 21.72 2.45
CA GLU A 572 -9.49 22.67 2.83
C GLU A 572 -8.92 23.99 3.41
N GLN A 573 -7.81 23.92 4.14
CA GLN A 573 -7.16 25.12 4.70
C GLN A 573 -6.46 25.93 3.60
N GLU A 574 -5.90 25.25 2.60
CA GLU A 574 -5.29 25.91 1.44
C GLU A 574 -6.30 26.77 0.66
N ASP A 575 -7.54 26.29 0.50
CA ASP A 575 -8.60 27.01 -0.23
C ASP A 575 -9.01 28.34 0.40
N GLU A 576 -8.77 28.54 1.70
CA GLU A 576 -9.12 29.78 2.40
C GLU A 576 -8.04 30.87 2.25
N THR A 577 -6.84 30.49 1.80
CA THR A 577 -5.61 31.30 1.84
C THR A 577 -5.08 31.69 0.46
N VAL A 578 -4.18 32.67 0.40
CA VAL A 578 -3.48 33.07 -0.83
C VAL A 578 -2.01 32.64 -0.77
N ILE A 579 -1.59 31.82 -1.74
CA ILE A 579 -0.26 31.16 -1.73
C ILE A 579 0.58 31.57 -2.95
N ALA A 580 1.77 32.10 -2.72
CA ALA A 580 2.76 32.43 -3.74
C ALA A 580 3.60 31.21 -4.19
N GLN A 581 4.03 31.23 -5.45
CA GLN A 581 4.90 30.22 -6.03
C GLN A 581 6.31 30.19 -5.42
N ALA A 582 6.96 29.02 -5.43
CA ALA A 582 8.30 28.81 -4.83
C ALA A 582 9.41 29.65 -5.48
N ASN A 583 9.33 29.91 -6.79
CA ASN A 583 10.32 30.63 -7.57
C ASN A 583 10.05 32.15 -7.64
N ALA A 584 9.15 32.68 -6.81
CA ALA A 584 8.96 34.12 -6.71
C ALA A 584 10.26 34.82 -6.24
N GLU A 585 10.65 35.89 -6.92
CA GLU A 585 11.88 36.61 -6.61
C GLU A 585 11.78 37.33 -5.25
N LEU A 586 12.75 37.05 -4.38
CA LEU A 586 12.88 37.65 -3.06
C LEU A 586 14.15 38.51 -2.99
N ASP A 587 14.09 39.61 -2.24
CA ASP A 587 15.26 40.42 -1.91
C ASP A 587 16.11 39.79 -0.78
N ASP A 588 17.26 40.39 -0.47
CA ASP A 588 18.16 39.90 0.59
C ASP A 588 17.50 39.91 1.98
N ASN A 589 16.42 40.66 2.18
CA ASN A 589 15.64 40.72 3.42
C ASN A 589 14.49 39.70 3.48
N ASN A 590 14.34 38.83 2.47
CA ASN A 590 13.23 37.89 2.25
C ASN A 590 11.86 38.57 2.08
N THR A 591 11.82 39.74 1.44
CA THR A 591 10.59 40.38 0.97
C THR A 591 10.44 40.19 -0.53
N PHE A 592 9.20 40.19 -1.04
CA PHE A 592 8.97 40.06 -2.48
C PHE A 592 9.58 41.24 -3.24
N ALA A 593 10.38 40.95 -4.27
CA ALA A 593 11.00 41.99 -5.10
C ALA A 593 9.96 42.73 -5.97
N ASN A 594 8.92 42.02 -6.40
CA ASN A 594 7.83 42.54 -7.20
C ASN A 594 6.57 42.73 -6.34
N ASP A 595 5.82 43.82 -6.57
CA ASP A 595 4.57 44.09 -5.84
C ASP A 595 3.40 43.21 -6.33
N ALA A 596 3.50 42.68 -7.55
CA ALA A 596 2.52 41.80 -8.17
C ALA A 596 3.17 40.41 -8.37
N VAL A 597 2.63 39.39 -7.68
CA VAL A 597 3.23 38.05 -7.61
C VAL A 597 2.21 37.00 -8.05
N PHE A 598 2.62 36.09 -8.93
CA PHE A 598 1.81 34.94 -9.33
C PHE A 598 1.48 34.10 -8.10
N SER A 599 0.18 33.96 -7.85
CA SER A 599 -0.35 33.34 -6.64
C SER A 599 -1.56 32.47 -6.97
N ARG A 600 -1.80 31.49 -6.12
CA ARG A 600 -2.98 30.63 -6.15
C ARG A 600 -3.95 31.17 -5.10
N MET A 601 -5.17 31.50 -5.55
CA MET A 601 -6.27 32.01 -4.73
C MET A 601 -7.37 30.96 -4.63
N ARG A 602 -8.39 31.24 -3.79
CA ARG A 602 -9.53 30.38 -3.48
C ARG A 602 -10.12 29.65 -4.69
N GLU A 603 -10.49 28.38 -4.51
CA GLU A 603 -11.05 27.48 -5.53
C GLU A 603 -10.11 27.17 -6.71
N GLY A 604 -8.78 27.28 -6.50
CA GLY A 604 -7.78 26.95 -7.51
C GLY A 604 -7.65 28.01 -8.62
N ASN A 605 -8.10 29.24 -8.38
CA ASN A 605 -7.94 30.34 -9.32
C ASN A 605 -6.48 30.83 -9.37
N TYR A 606 -5.92 30.95 -10.58
CA TYR A 606 -4.56 31.43 -10.80
C TYR A 606 -4.58 32.91 -11.17
N LEU A 607 -4.23 33.77 -10.21
CA LEU A 607 -4.26 35.22 -10.36
C LEU A 607 -2.93 35.84 -9.90
N VAL A 608 -2.73 37.11 -10.27
CA VAL A 608 -1.61 37.89 -9.75
C VAL A 608 -2.11 38.63 -8.51
N ALA A 609 -1.63 38.22 -7.33
CA ALA A 609 -1.95 38.85 -6.06
C ALA A 609 -0.98 39.99 -5.78
N LYS A 610 -1.41 40.95 -4.95
CA LYS A 610 -0.46 41.93 -4.39
C LYS A 610 0.38 41.27 -3.30
N ALA A 611 1.63 41.68 -3.14
CA ALA A 611 2.53 41.16 -2.11
C ALA A 611 1.98 41.28 -0.66
N GLU A 612 1.03 42.18 -0.42
CA GLU A 612 0.35 42.39 0.88
C GLU A 612 -0.76 41.37 1.16
N GLU A 613 -1.35 40.81 0.10
CA GLU A 613 -2.47 39.86 0.17
C GLU A 613 -1.97 38.41 0.32
N ILE A 614 -0.67 38.17 0.13
CA ILE A 614 -0.06 36.85 0.19
C ILE A 614 0.15 36.44 1.64
N GLU A 615 -0.44 35.30 2.03
CA GLU A 615 -0.35 34.75 3.37
C GLU A 615 0.71 33.64 3.47
N TYR A 616 0.91 32.89 2.38
CA TYR A 616 1.83 31.76 2.35
C TYR A 616 2.67 31.74 1.06
N MET A 617 3.77 31.00 1.10
CA MET A 617 4.61 30.72 -0.07
C MET A 617 5.04 29.25 -0.04
N ASP A 618 5.10 28.63 -1.21
CA ASP A 618 5.65 27.29 -1.39
C ASP A 618 7.06 27.13 -0.78
N VAL A 619 7.38 25.93 -0.28
CA VAL A 619 8.69 25.66 0.37
C VAL A 619 9.78 25.34 -0.64
N ALA A 620 9.44 24.58 -1.69
CA ALA A 620 10.40 24.13 -2.69
C ALA A 620 9.72 23.96 -4.06
N THR A 621 10.46 24.13 -5.15
CA THR A 621 9.93 23.96 -6.51
C THR A 621 9.55 22.51 -6.83
N ASN A 622 10.23 21.54 -6.23
CA ASN A 622 9.99 20.12 -6.44
C ASN A 622 8.82 19.54 -5.62
N GLN A 623 8.20 20.34 -4.74
CA GLN A 623 7.14 19.90 -3.84
C GLN A 623 5.91 19.34 -4.58
N ILE A 624 5.69 19.74 -5.84
CA ILE A 624 4.54 19.31 -6.66
C ILE A 624 4.71 17.93 -7.30
N THR A 625 5.90 17.33 -7.19
CA THR A 625 6.23 16.09 -7.88
C THR A 625 6.49 14.95 -6.90
N SER A 626 6.42 13.71 -7.41
CA SER A 626 6.91 12.53 -6.71
C SER A 626 8.43 12.41 -6.84
N LEU A 627 9.01 11.50 -6.06
CA LEU A 627 10.44 11.23 -6.10
C LEU A 627 10.94 10.82 -7.50
N ALA A 628 10.21 9.96 -8.23
CA ALA A 628 10.65 9.49 -9.54
C ALA A 628 10.61 10.58 -10.62
N ALA A 629 9.62 11.47 -10.57
CA ALA A 629 9.55 12.62 -11.47
C ALA A 629 10.63 13.66 -11.13
N ALA A 630 10.90 13.91 -9.85
CA ALA A 630 11.91 14.86 -9.41
C ALA A 630 13.37 14.45 -9.69
N LEU A 631 13.62 13.22 -10.13
CA LEU A 631 14.92 12.72 -10.57
C LEU A 631 15.19 12.95 -12.08
N ILE A 632 14.22 13.51 -12.80
CA ILE A 632 14.35 13.88 -14.22
C ILE A 632 14.88 15.32 -14.29
N PRO A 633 16.14 15.57 -14.69
CA PRO A 633 16.63 16.92 -14.90
C PRO A 633 15.90 17.56 -16.08
N PHE A 634 15.75 18.89 -16.11
CA PHE A 634 15.09 19.60 -17.22
C PHE A 634 13.66 19.13 -17.54
N ILE A 635 12.93 18.62 -16.54
CA ILE A 635 11.54 18.17 -16.70
C ILE A 635 10.62 19.30 -17.18
N GLU A 636 10.96 20.55 -16.86
CA GLU A 636 10.28 21.76 -17.34
C GLU A 636 10.32 21.94 -18.87
N HIS A 637 11.16 21.18 -19.57
CA HIS A 637 11.28 21.18 -21.03
C HIS A 637 10.70 19.92 -21.70
N ASP A 638 10.03 19.06 -20.92
CA ASP A 638 9.38 17.85 -21.40
C ASP A 638 7.85 17.96 -21.34
N ASP A 639 7.17 17.40 -22.34
CA ASP A 639 5.74 17.15 -22.27
C ASP A 639 5.39 16.23 -21.09
N ALA A 640 4.26 16.49 -20.43
CA ALA A 640 3.85 15.76 -19.23
C ALA A 640 3.70 14.25 -19.48
N ASN A 641 3.26 13.82 -20.66
CA ASN A 641 3.15 12.39 -20.98
C ASN A 641 4.54 11.73 -21.10
N ARG A 642 5.55 12.48 -21.54
CA ARG A 642 6.94 11.98 -21.61
C ARG A 642 7.56 11.91 -20.22
N ALA A 643 7.30 12.90 -19.38
CA ALA A 643 7.70 12.86 -17.97
C ALA A 643 7.05 11.67 -17.22
N LEU A 644 5.76 11.39 -17.48
CA LEU A 644 5.05 10.22 -16.95
C LEU A 644 5.74 8.92 -17.39
N MET A 645 6.02 8.78 -18.70
CA MET A 645 6.74 7.63 -19.23
C MET A 645 8.14 7.51 -18.62
N GLY A 646 8.86 8.62 -18.48
CA GLY A 646 10.20 8.69 -17.88
C GLY A 646 10.23 8.21 -16.43
N SER A 647 9.35 8.74 -15.60
CA SER A 647 9.21 8.31 -14.19
C SER A 647 8.85 6.81 -14.08
N ASN A 648 7.93 6.33 -14.93
CA ASN A 648 7.56 4.92 -14.97
C ASN A 648 8.70 4.00 -15.43
N MET A 649 9.50 4.41 -16.42
CA MET A 649 10.60 3.61 -16.97
C MET A 649 11.79 3.53 -16.02
N GLN A 650 12.08 4.58 -15.24
CA GLN A 650 13.13 4.53 -14.22
C GLN A 650 12.90 3.41 -13.19
N ARG A 651 11.64 3.11 -12.83
CA ARG A 651 11.30 1.98 -11.94
C ARG A 651 11.59 0.61 -12.55
N GLN A 652 11.64 0.52 -13.89
CA GLN A 652 11.90 -0.72 -14.61
C GLN A 652 13.41 -0.94 -14.89
N ALA A 653 14.27 -0.03 -14.44
CA ALA A 653 15.72 -0.09 -14.62
C ALA A 653 16.32 -1.33 -13.93
N VAL A 654 17.00 -2.19 -14.67
CA VAL A 654 17.69 -3.36 -14.10
C VAL A 654 19.04 -2.93 -13.50
N PRO A 655 19.41 -3.41 -12.31
CA PRO A 655 20.71 -3.14 -11.71
C PRO A 655 21.85 -3.66 -12.59
N LEU A 656 22.76 -2.76 -12.96
CA LEU A 656 23.93 -3.07 -13.76
C LEU A 656 25.04 -3.66 -12.88
N LEU A 657 25.95 -4.43 -13.48
CA LEU A 657 27.13 -4.96 -12.81
C LEU A 657 28.04 -3.83 -12.30
N ARG A 658 28.11 -2.75 -13.07
CA ARG A 658 28.86 -1.53 -12.74
C ARG A 658 27.94 -0.35 -13.09
N PRO A 659 27.08 0.11 -12.17
CA PRO A 659 26.33 1.35 -12.39
C PRO A 659 27.28 2.55 -12.38
N GLU A 660 26.80 3.71 -12.82
CA GLU A 660 27.51 4.99 -12.75
C GLU A 660 26.52 6.09 -12.36
N ALA A 661 26.90 6.96 -11.44
CA ALA A 661 26.07 8.09 -11.03
C ALA A 661 25.79 9.03 -12.23
N PRO A 662 24.58 9.61 -12.32
CA PRO A 662 24.25 10.52 -13.42
C PRO A 662 25.12 11.78 -13.34
N VAL A 663 25.81 12.12 -14.43
CA VAL A 663 26.65 13.32 -14.47
C VAL A 663 25.81 14.60 -14.36
N VAL A 664 24.63 14.59 -14.98
CA VAL A 664 23.59 15.61 -14.79
C VAL A 664 22.46 14.99 -13.96
N GLY A 665 22.36 15.36 -12.70
CA GLY A 665 21.34 14.90 -11.77
C GLY A 665 20.44 16.05 -11.31
N THR A 666 19.59 15.80 -10.32
CA THR A 666 18.77 16.85 -9.69
C THR A 666 19.23 17.20 -8.28
N GLY A 667 20.04 16.34 -7.66
CA GLY A 667 20.50 16.49 -6.28
C GLY A 667 19.78 15.58 -5.28
N LEU A 668 18.69 14.93 -5.70
CA LEU A 668 17.90 14.02 -4.87
C LEU A 668 18.47 12.59 -4.86
N GLU A 669 19.45 12.27 -5.70
CA GLU A 669 19.97 10.93 -5.90
C GLU A 669 20.55 10.32 -4.61
N HIS A 670 21.34 11.10 -3.85
CA HIS A 670 21.88 10.66 -2.56
C HIS A 670 20.78 10.38 -1.55
N ARG A 671 19.77 11.27 -1.48
CA ARG A 671 18.65 11.11 -0.54
C ARG A 671 17.80 9.90 -0.88
N ALA A 672 17.48 9.68 -2.16
CA ALA A 672 16.77 8.50 -2.63
C ALA A 672 17.54 7.20 -2.29
N ALA A 673 18.87 7.18 -2.49
CA ALA A 673 19.69 6.03 -2.15
C ALA A 673 19.72 5.76 -0.63
N ARG A 674 19.81 6.80 0.20
CA ARG A 674 19.81 6.71 1.67
C ARG A 674 18.47 6.21 2.22
N ASP A 675 17.37 6.82 1.81
CA ASP A 675 16.06 6.55 2.39
C ASP A 675 15.48 5.22 1.87
N SER A 676 15.92 4.72 0.71
CA SER A 676 15.62 3.36 0.27
C SER A 676 16.29 2.26 1.11
N ARG A 677 17.26 2.63 1.97
CA ARG A 677 18.13 1.71 2.71
C ARG A 677 18.95 0.78 1.79
N ALA A 678 19.19 1.20 0.54
CA ALA A 678 20.05 0.47 -0.39
C ALA A 678 21.54 0.65 -0.02
N ILE A 679 21.92 1.86 0.37
CA ILE A 679 23.26 2.19 0.89
C ILE A 679 23.29 2.07 2.41
N ILE A 680 24.48 1.80 2.93
CA ILE A 680 24.75 1.88 4.37
C ILE A 680 25.44 3.22 4.62
N THR A 681 24.98 3.95 5.64
CA THR A 681 25.57 5.23 6.06
C THR A 681 26.19 5.12 7.45
N ALA A 682 27.15 5.99 7.75
CA ALA A 682 27.74 6.08 9.08
C ALA A 682 26.79 6.80 10.05
N ASP A 683 26.63 6.27 11.27
CA ASP A 683 25.70 6.81 12.27
C ASP A 683 26.22 8.08 12.95
N ALA A 684 27.55 8.19 13.04
CA ALA A 684 28.24 9.29 13.72
C ALA A 684 29.60 9.57 13.06
N LYS A 685 30.35 10.52 13.64
CA LYS A 685 31.73 10.77 13.23
C LYS A 685 32.64 9.66 13.75
N GLY A 686 33.48 9.09 12.90
CA GLY A 686 34.33 7.96 13.27
C GLY A 686 35.46 7.69 12.29
N GLU A 687 36.25 6.68 12.61
CA GLU A 687 37.36 6.19 11.79
C GLU A 687 37.13 4.73 11.40
N VAL A 688 37.35 4.42 10.12
CA VAL A 688 37.19 3.06 9.59
C VAL A 688 38.39 2.21 10.00
N VAL A 689 38.16 1.21 10.85
CA VAL A 689 39.21 0.33 11.38
C VAL A 689 39.43 -0.89 10.50
N TYR A 690 38.37 -1.41 9.88
CA TYR A 690 38.44 -2.61 9.06
C TYR A 690 37.44 -2.57 7.91
N VAL A 691 37.86 -2.99 6.73
CA VAL A 691 37.02 -3.09 5.53
C VAL A 691 37.27 -4.44 4.87
N SER A 692 36.18 -5.13 4.54
CA SER A 692 36.18 -6.34 3.74
C SER A 692 35.01 -6.32 2.76
N SER A 693 34.92 -7.31 1.88
CA SER A 693 33.77 -7.45 0.98
C SER A 693 32.47 -7.84 1.69
N THR A 694 32.54 -8.27 2.96
CA THR A 694 31.42 -8.81 3.74
C THR A 694 31.06 -7.98 4.96
N GLU A 695 32.01 -7.22 5.51
CA GLU A 695 31.77 -6.38 6.68
C GLU A 695 32.66 -5.13 6.69
N ILE A 696 32.17 -4.08 7.35
CA ILE A 696 32.88 -2.83 7.63
C ILE A 696 32.83 -2.58 9.14
N ARG A 697 33.96 -2.25 9.76
CA ARG A 697 34.02 -1.88 11.19
C ARG A 697 34.48 -0.44 11.35
N ILE A 698 33.69 0.35 12.05
CA ILE A 698 33.93 1.78 12.28
C ILE A 698 34.05 2.01 13.78
N LYS A 699 35.12 2.70 14.19
CA LYS A 699 35.29 3.19 15.54
C LYS A 699 34.74 4.61 15.60
N TYR A 700 33.64 4.80 16.31
CA TYR A 700 33.04 6.11 16.48
C TYR A 700 33.81 6.94 17.52
N GLU A 701 33.99 8.23 17.23
CA GLU A 701 34.50 9.19 18.20
C GLU A 701 33.38 9.44 19.22
N ARG A 702 33.68 9.20 20.49
CA ARG A 702 32.76 9.45 21.63
C ARG A 702 33.55 10.09 22.76
N ASP A 703 32.92 11.00 23.48
CA ASP A 703 33.47 11.57 24.70
C ASP A 703 33.47 10.53 25.83
N GLU A 704 34.30 10.71 26.86
CA GLU A 704 34.42 9.73 27.97
C GLU A 704 33.07 9.47 28.65
N LEU A 705 32.27 10.52 28.88
CA LEU A 705 30.93 10.40 29.47
C LEU A 705 29.94 9.67 28.56
N ASP A 706 29.96 9.91 27.25
CA ASP A 706 29.07 9.24 26.29
C ASP A 706 29.44 7.77 26.11
N GLN A 707 30.74 7.44 26.16
CA GLN A 707 31.20 6.06 26.09
C GLN A 707 30.71 5.22 27.29
N HIS A 708 30.48 5.84 28.45
CA HIS A 708 29.87 5.17 29.59
C HIS A 708 28.37 4.86 29.40
N CYS A 709 27.69 5.47 28.42
CA CYS A 709 26.28 5.20 28.10
C CYS A 709 26.07 4.01 27.16
N TYR A 710 27.11 3.52 26.49
CA TYR A 710 27.02 2.44 25.50
C TYR A 710 27.75 1.16 25.96
N PHE A 711 27.28 -0.01 25.52
CA PHE A 711 27.82 -1.32 25.89
C PHE A 711 28.91 -1.88 24.96
N ASP A 712 29.26 -1.16 23.90
CA ASP A 712 30.28 -1.54 22.91
C ASP A 712 31.62 -0.82 23.15
N GLY A 713 32.72 -1.35 22.60
CA GLY A 713 34.04 -0.72 22.64
C GLY A 713 34.20 0.50 21.72
N GLY A 714 33.08 1.16 21.37
CA GLY A 714 33.03 2.21 20.34
C GLY A 714 33.17 1.71 18.90
N ILE A 715 33.29 0.40 18.68
CA ILE A 715 33.40 -0.22 17.36
C ILE A 715 32.05 -0.82 16.95
N LYS A 716 31.45 -0.30 15.88
CA LYS A 716 30.25 -0.86 15.27
C LYS A 716 30.62 -1.65 14.00
N THR A 717 30.06 -2.84 13.87
CA THR A 717 30.24 -3.72 12.69
C THR A 717 29.00 -3.65 11.82
N TYR A 718 29.18 -3.43 10.53
CA TYR A 718 28.15 -3.43 9.49
C TYR A 718 28.36 -4.63 8.58
N GLU A 719 27.40 -5.55 8.53
CA GLU A 719 27.41 -6.68 7.60
C GLU A 719 26.84 -6.26 6.24
N LEU A 720 27.49 -6.70 5.16
CA LEU A 720 27.13 -6.37 3.78
C LEU A 720 26.35 -7.51 3.12
N GLU A 721 25.27 -7.18 2.43
CA GLU A 721 24.46 -8.13 1.66
C GLU A 721 25.16 -8.51 0.34
N LYS A 722 25.38 -9.81 0.08
CA LYS A 722 26.13 -10.30 -1.10
C LYS A 722 25.29 -11.23 -1.96
N PHE A 723 25.15 -10.86 -3.25
CA PHE A 723 24.52 -11.65 -4.31
C PHE A 723 23.19 -12.30 -3.86
N SER A 724 22.32 -11.48 -3.29
CA SER A 724 20.98 -11.87 -2.84
C SER A 724 19.97 -11.73 -3.97
N ARG A 725 18.97 -12.61 -3.99
CA ARG A 725 17.90 -12.63 -4.99
C ARG A 725 16.78 -11.68 -4.56
N THR A 726 16.26 -10.90 -5.51
CA THR A 726 15.04 -10.09 -5.33
C THR A 726 13.80 -10.79 -5.88
N ASN A 727 12.61 -10.25 -5.59
CA ASN A 727 11.34 -10.77 -6.13
C ASN A 727 11.30 -10.83 -7.67
N GLN A 728 11.98 -9.91 -8.38
CA GLN A 728 12.03 -9.84 -9.85
C GLN A 728 13.24 -10.58 -10.45
N ASP A 729 13.85 -11.49 -9.68
CA ASP A 729 15.04 -12.26 -10.06
C ASP A 729 16.26 -11.39 -10.45
N THR A 730 16.30 -10.14 -9.96
CA THR A 730 17.48 -9.28 -10.03
C THR A 730 18.44 -9.59 -8.87
N CYS A 731 19.54 -8.85 -8.77
CA CYS A 731 20.60 -9.10 -7.80
C CYS A 731 20.83 -7.89 -6.89
N THR A 732 20.72 -8.11 -5.58
CA THR A 732 21.19 -7.17 -4.56
C THR A 732 22.61 -7.52 -4.14
N ASN A 733 23.52 -6.54 -4.18
CA ASN A 733 24.92 -6.74 -3.82
C ASN A 733 25.53 -5.43 -3.33
N GLN A 734 25.94 -5.41 -2.07
CA GLN A 734 26.57 -4.26 -1.45
C GLN A 734 28.10 -4.29 -1.58
N ARG A 735 28.71 -3.12 -1.73
CA ARG A 735 30.16 -2.93 -1.92
C ARG A 735 30.64 -1.81 -1.02
N ALA A 736 31.73 -2.04 -0.29
CA ALA A 736 32.36 -1.00 0.51
C ALA A 736 32.92 0.11 -0.40
N ILE A 737 32.69 1.36 -0.03
CA ILE A 737 33.22 2.56 -0.70
C ILE A 737 34.45 3.08 0.05
N VAL A 738 34.42 3.01 1.39
CA VAL A 738 35.47 3.48 2.29
C VAL A 738 36.66 2.54 2.35
N LYS A 739 37.82 3.08 2.73
CA LYS A 739 39.07 2.37 2.98
C LYS A 739 39.43 2.45 4.47
N VAL A 740 40.31 1.56 4.91
CA VAL A 740 40.83 1.57 6.27
C VAL A 740 41.61 2.86 6.52
N GLY A 741 41.32 3.54 7.64
CA GLY A 741 41.89 4.84 8.01
C GLY A 741 41.07 6.04 7.53
N ASP A 742 40.02 5.84 6.72
CA ASP A 742 39.15 6.94 6.31
C ASP A 742 38.36 7.48 7.52
N LYS A 743 38.26 8.81 7.62
CA LYS A 743 37.38 9.49 8.58
C LYS A 743 36.01 9.69 7.97
N VAL A 744 34.98 9.20 8.65
CA VAL A 744 33.59 9.29 8.20
C VAL A 744 32.82 10.31 9.04
N LYS A 745 31.82 10.93 8.41
CA LYS A 745 30.86 11.83 9.07
C LYS A 745 29.49 11.15 9.18
N LYS A 746 28.65 11.63 10.11
CA LYS A 746 27.25 11.20 10.21
C LYS A 746 26.53 11.37 8.87
N GLY A 747 25.88 10.30 8.41
CA GLY A 747 25.13 10.25 7.15
C GLY A 747 25.98 10.02 5.90
N GLN A 748 27.31 9.94 6.00
CA GLN A 748 28.17 9.63 4.86
C GLN A 748 27.97 8.17 4.43
N ALA A 749 27.86 7.93 3.12
CA ALA A 749 27.76 6.58 2.57
C ALA A 749 29.07 5.80 2.77
N ILE A 750 28.97 4.61 3.38
CA ILE A 750 30.11 3.72 3.63
C ILE A 750 30.10 2.48 2.73
N ALA A 751 28.91 2.06 2.28
CA ALA A 751 28.74 0.98 1.33
C ALA A 751 27.63 1.32 0.32
N ASP A 752 27.92 1.08 -0.95
CA ASP A 752 26.97 1.15 -2.06
C ASP A 752 26.14 -0.12 -2.13
N GLY A 753 24.90 0.00 -2.59
CA GLY A 753 23.94 -1.09 -2.81
C GLY A 753 23.77 -1.46 -4.28
N CYS A 754 22.60 -2.03 -4.62
CA CYS A 754 22.22 -2.21 -6.00
C CYS A 754 21.84 -0.86 -6.63
N SER A 755 22.30 -0.61 -7.86
CA SER A 755 22.03 0.64 -8.58
C SER A 755 22.40 1.91 -7.79
N THR A 756 23.53 1.91 -7.08
CA THR A 756 24.12 3.10 -6.46
C THR A 756 25.61 3.19 -6.79
N ASP A 757 26.15 4.40 -6.79
CA ASP A 757 27.55 4.71 -7.07
C ASP A 757 27.97 5.93 -6.25
N GLY A 758 28.96 5.78 -5.37
CA GLY A 758 29.44 6.87 -4.52
C GLY A 758 28.40 7.37 -3.51
N GLY A 759 27.42 6.53 -3.14
CA GLY A 759 26.31 6.93 -2.27
C GLY A 759 25.17 7.67 -2.98
N GLU A 760 25.22 7.83 -4.31
CA GLU A 760 24.13 8.37 -5.12
C GLU A 760 23.37 7.26 -5.87
N LEU A 761 22.09 7.48 -6.16
CA LEU A 761 21.30 6.58 -6.99
C LEU A 761 21.84 6.56 -8.43
N ALA A 762 22.15 5.36 -8.92
CA ALA A 762 22.78 5.10 -10.21
C ALA A 762 22.05 3.95 -10.94
N LEU A 763 20.94 4.28 -11.62
CA LEU A 763 20.08 3.33 -12.33
C LEU A 763 20.68 2.83 -13.67
N GLY A 764 21.64 3.54 -14.21
CA GLY A 764 22.15 3.38 -15.57
C GLY A 764 23.58 3.88 -15.73
N ARG A 765 23.89 4.42 -16.91
CA ARG A 765 25.24 4.86 -17.32
C ARG A 765 25.15 6.11 -18.20
N ASN A 766 26.15 6.98 -18.09
CA ASN A 766 26.31 8.13 -18.99
C ASN A 766 27.01 7.67 -20.28
N LEU A 767 26.40 7.89 -21.44
CA LEU A 767 26.94 7.45 -22.73
C LEU A 767 27.13 8.61 -23.69
N LEU A 768 28.17 8.53 -24.52
CA LEU A 768 28.36 9.49 -25.61
C LEU A 768 27.35 9.18 -26.73
N VAL A 769 26.46 10.13 -27.01
CA VAL A 769 25.37 9.98 -27.98
C VAL A 769 25.51 10.97 -29.14
N ALA A 770 25.09 10.55 -30.34
CA ALA A 770 24.86 11.42 -31.48
C ALA A 770 23.38 11.36 -31.92
N PHE A 771 22.77 12.53 -32.10
CA PHE A 771 21.41 12.65 -32.65
C PHE A 771 21.47 12.73 -34.18
N MET A 772 21.49 11.59 -34.85
CA MET A 772 21.51 11.50 -36.31
C MET A 772 20.85 10.22 -36.83
N PRO A 773 20.23 10.23 -38.01
CA PRO A 773 19.82 8.99 -38.66
C PRO A 773 21.05 8.16 -39.05
N TRP A 774 20.99 6.85 -38.79
CA TRP A 774 22.08 5.93 -39.09
C TRP A 774 21.59 4.77 -39.95
N ARG A 775 21.66 4.94 -41.27
CA ARG A 775 21.40 3.88 -42.28
C ARG A 775 20.08 3.12 -42.10
N GLY A 776 19.07 3.76 -41.50
CA GLY A 776 17.78 3.14 -41.16
C GLY A 776 17.78 2.21 -39.95
N TYR A 777 18.93 1.97 -39.30
CA TYR A 777 19.00 1.11 -38.12
C TYR A 777 18.38 1.73 -36.86
N ASN A 778 18.27 3.04 -36.81
CA ASN A 778 17.53 3.78 -35.78
C ASN A 778 16.19 4.33 -36.30
N PHE A 779 15.54 3.62 -37.23
CA PHE A 779 14.20 3.96 -37.67
C PHE A 779 13.18 3.89 -36.52
N GLU A 780 12.21 4.78 -36.52
CA GLU A 780 11.31 5.03 -35.38
C GLU A 780 12.09 5.24 -34.07
N ASP A 781 11.99 4.26 -33.16
CA ASP A 781 12.56 4.24 -31.82
C ASP A 781 13.70 3.24 -31.68
N ALA A 782 14.16 2.68 -32.79
CA ALA A 782 15.29 1.76 -32.74
C ALA A 782 16.57 2.49 -32.28
N ILE A 783 17.39 1.79 -31.50
CA ILE A 783 18.65 2.29 -30.97
C ILE A 783 19.80 1.53 -31.64
N VAL A 784 20.80 2.27 -32.09
CA VAL A 784 22.07 1.71 -32.58
C VAL A 784 23.11 1.85 -31.48
N VAL A 785 23.79 0.76 -31.18
CA VAL A 785 24.73 0.67 -30.06
C VAL A 785 26.10 0.24 -30.59
N SER A 786 27.17 0.85 -30.09
CA SER A 786 28.55 0.45 -30.36
C SER A 786 28.88 -0.89 -29.71
N GLU A 787 29.64 -1.74 -30.40
CA GLU A 787 30.13 -3.02 -29.89
C GLU A 787 30.95 -2.87 -28.61
N ARG A 788 31.65 -1.74 -28.46
CA ARG A 788 32.41 -1.37 -27.26
C ARG A 788 31.57 -1.51 -25.99
N ILE A 789 30.30 -1.10 -26.03
CA ILE A 789 29.39 -1.19 -24.87
C ILE A 789 29.23 -2.63 -24.38
N VAL A 790 29.19 -3.59 -25.31
CA VAL A 790 29.02 -5.02 -25.01
C VAL A 790 30.34 -5.66 -24.62
N GLN A 791 31.44 -5.23 -25.25
CA GLN A 791 32.80 -5.69 -24.93
C GLN A 791 33.20 -5.28 -23.51
N ASP A 792 32.95 -4.03 -23.13
CA ASP A 792 33.30 -3.46 -21.81
C ASP A 792 32.32 -3.85 -20.68
N ASP A 793 31.31 -4.68 -20.99
CA ASP A 793 30.28 -5.14 -20.04
C ASP A 793 29.50 -3.99 -19.36
N ILE A 794 29.29 -2.87 -20.06
CA ILE A 794 28.68 -1.65 -19.50
C ILE A 794 27.23 -1.89 -19.05
N TYR A 795 26.41 -2.53 -19.91
CA TYR A 795 24.99 -2.86 -19.63
C TYR A 795 24.76 -4.35 -19.31
N THR A 796 25.75 -4.98 -18.69
CA THR A 796 25.63 -6.37 -18.22
C THR A 796 24.95 -6.38 -16.85
N SER A 797 23.88 -7.17 -16.69
CA SER A 797 23.16 -7.35 -15.43
C SER A 797 23.33 -8.76 -14.87
N ILE A 798 23.18 -8.93 -13.56
CA ILE A 798 23.14 -10.24 -12.90
C ILE A 798 21.70 -10.56 -12.53
N HIS A 799 21.24 -11.75 -12.91
CA HIS A 799 19.94 -12.28 -12.53
C HIS A 799 20.12 -13.56 -11.73
N ILE A 800 19.37 -13.70 -10.64
CA ILE A 800 19.44 -14.87 -9.76
C ILE A 800 18.07 -15.55 -9.79
N THR A 801 18.03 -16.73 -10.38
CA THR A 801 16.81 -17.55 -10.43
C THR A 801 16.87 -18.62 -9.36
N GLU A 802 15.79 -18.76 -8.60
CA GLU A 802 15.60 -19.81 -7.62
C GLU A 802 14.84 -20.98 -8.25
N PHE A 803 15.38 -22.19 -8.09
CA PHE A 803 14.68 -23.42 -8.39
C PHE A 803 14.48 -24.21 -7.11
N GLU A 804 13.28 -24.74 -6.91
CA GLU A 804 12.97 -25.58 -5.76
C GLU A 804 12.48 -26.96 -6.19
N GLN A 805 12.87 -27.98 -5.43
CA GLN A 805 12.38 -29.35 -5.56
C GLN A 805 11.95 -29.86 -4.18
N GLN A 806 10.75 -30.40 -4.12
CA GLN A 806 10.13 -30.90 -2.89
C GLN A 806 10.06 -32.42 -2.93
N VAL A 807 10.35 -33.03 -1.79
CA VAL A 807 10.15 -34.45 -1.51
C VAL A 807 8.82 -34.61 -0.78
N ARG A 808 7.93 -35.39 -1.37
CA ARG A 808 6.60 -35.64 -0.82
C ARG A 808 6.43 -37.09 -0.40
N ASP A 809 5.62 -37.28 0.63
CA ASP A 809 5.08 -38.59 0.94
C ASP A 809 3.87 -38.85 0.02
N THR A 810 3.99 -39.84 -0.86
CA THR A 810 2.90 -40.21 -1.77
C THR A 810 2.21 -41.47 -1.26
N LYS A 811 0.97 -41.70 -1.70
CA LYS A 811 0.25 -42.95 -1.36
C LYS A 811 0.99 -44.23 -1.77
N ARG A 812 1.97 -44.15 -2.67
CA ARG A 812 2.75 -45.29 -3.19
C ARG A 812 4.12 -45.44 -2.53
N GLY A 813 4.46 -44.55 -1.60
CA GLY A 813 5.77 -44.49 -0.96
C GLY A 813 6.35 -43.08 -1.00
N GLU A 814 7.41 -42.91 -0.24
CA GLU A 814 8.15 -41.66 -0.13
C GLU A 814 8.97 -41.43 -1.41
N GLU A 815 9.01 -40.18 -1.87
CA GLU A 815 9.97 -39.77 -2.91
C GLU A 815 11.37 -39.61 -2.29
N GLU A 816 12.43 -39.86 -3.05
CA GLU A 816 13.79 -39.75 -2.50
C GLU A 816 14.67 -38.85 -3.37
N LEU A 817 15.55 -38.09 -2.71
CA LEU A 817 16.64 -37.36 -3.37
C LEU A 817 17.87 -38.25 -3.42
N THR A 818 18.27 -38.63 -4.63
CA THR A 818 19.43 -39.50 -4.84
C THR A 818 20.14 -39.14 -6.14
N ARG A 819 21.42 -39.48 -6.19
CA ARG A 819 22.21 -39.45 -7.42
C ARG A 819 21.91 -40.64 -8.35
N GLU A 820 21.38 -41.73 -7.81
CA GLU A 820 21.07 -42.95 -8.55
C GLU A 820 19.72 -42.84 -9.28
N ILE A 821 19.76 -42.34 -10.52
CA ILE A 821 18.56 -42.07 -11.33
C ILE A 821 18.50 -43.10 -12.47
N PRO A 822 17.36 -43.79 -12.68
CA PRO A 822 17.23 -44.78 -13.74
C PRO A 822 17.35 -44.14 -15.13
N ASN A 823 18.00 -44.83 -16.07
CA ASN A 823 18.15 -44.42 -17.47
C ASN A 823 18.88 -43.07 -17.69
N VAL A 824 19.71 -42.64 -16.73
CA VAL A 824 20.54 -41.43 -16.83
C VAL A 824 22.02 -41.83 -16.81
N SER A 825 22.82 -41.23 -17.71
CA SER A 825 24.27 -41.51 -17.77
C SER A 825 25.02 -40.95 -16.55
N GLU A 826 26.14 -41.57 -16.18
CA GLU A 826 26.99 -41.07 -15.09
C GLU A 826 27.56 -39.67 -15.37
N GLU A 827 27.74 -39.32 -16.64
CA GLU A 827 28.20 -37.99 -17.04
C GLU A 827 27.18 -36.90 -16.65
N ALA A 828 25.89 -37.17 -16.82
CA ALA A 828 24.81 -36.26 -16.45
C ALA A 828 24.67 -36.08 -14.91
N THR A 829 25.08 -37.09 -14.13
CA THR A 829 25.03 -37.05 -12.66
C THR A 829 26.36 -36.64 -12.02
N ARG A 830 27.41 -36.38 -12.81
CA ARG A 830 28.77 -36.06 -12.32
C ARG A 830 28.82 -34.90 -11.32
N ASN A 831 27.98 -33.89 -11.50
CA ASN A 831 27.94 -32.69 -10.65
C ASN A 831 27.04 -32.84 -9.42
N LEU A 832 26.32 -33.96 -9.26
CA LEU A 832 25.45 -34.24 -8.12
C LEU A 832 26.24 -34.86 -6.96
N ASN A 833 25.94 -34.43 -5.75
CA ASN A 833 26.43 -35.07 -4.53
C ASN A 833 25.63 -36.36 -4.23
N GLU A 834 25.99 -37.07 -3.17
CA GLU A 834 25.32 -38.32 -2.75
C GLU A 834 23.81 -38.13 -2.50
N LYS A 835 23.41 -36.95 -2.01
CA LYS A 835 22.01 -36.58 -1.79
C LYS A 835 21.29 -36.12 -3.08
N GLY A 836 21.90 -36.31 -4.25
CA GLY A 836 21.32 -35.91 -5.54
C GLY A 836 21.26 -34.41 -5.79
N ILE A 837 21.98 -33.55 -5.06
CA ILE A 837 21.97 -32.09 -5.22
C ILE A 837 23.23 -31.63 -5.96
N ILE A 838 23.06 -30.72 -6.93
CA ILE A 838 24.18 -30.14 -7.67
C ILE A 838 25.15 -29.37 -6.78
N ARG A 839 26.46 -29.49 -7.05
CA ARG A 839 27.51 -28.75 -6.33
C ARG A 839 27.49 -27.25 -6.62
N VAL A 840 27.82 -26.44 -5.61
CA VAL A 840 28.06 -25.00 -5.78
C VAL A 840 29.27 -24.76 -6.69
N GLY A 841 29.17 -23.75 -7.58
CA GLY A 841 30.17 -23.42 -8.58
C GLY A 841 30.07 -24.22 -9.89
N ALA A 842 29.15 -25.19 -9.99
CA ALA A 842 28.89 -25.86 -11.27
C ALA A 842 28.30 -24.89 -12.29
N LYS A 843 28.80 -24.93 -13.53
CA LYS A 843 28.17 -24.29 -14.68
C LYS A 843 27.11 -25.23 -15.25
N ILE A 844 25.93 -24.70 -15.51
CA ILE A 844 24.79 -25.46 -16.00
C ILE A 844 24.36 -25.00 -17.38
N ASN A 845 23.92 -25.95 -18.18
CA ASN A 845 23.28 -25.76 -19.47
C ASN A 845 21.84 -26.29 -19.42
N PRO A 846 20.99 -25.90 -20.39
CA PRO A 846 19.66 -26.46 -20.53
C PRO A 846 19.67 -27.99 -20.57
N GLY A 847 18.82 -28.64 -19.78
CA GLY A 847 18.72 -30.10 -19.66
C GLY A 847 19.54 -30.72 -18.52
N ASP A 848 20.53 -30.00 -17.96
CA ASP A 848 21.33 -30.51 -16.84
C ASP A 848 20.48 -30.74 -15.58
N ILE A 849 20.76 -31.81 -14.84
CA ILE A 849 20.04 -32.16 -13.60
C ILE A 849 20.54 -31.29 -12.45
N LEU A 850 19.63 -30.53 -11.83
CA LEU A 850 19.91 -29.71 -10.65
C LEU A 850 19.68 -30.51 -9.36
N VAL A 851 18.60 -31.29 -9.33
CA VAL A 851 18.25 -32.16 -8.20
C VAL A 851 17.75 -33.49 -8.73
N GLY A 852 18.49 -34.55 -8.44
CA GLY A 852 18.07 -35.93 -8.66
C GLY A 852 16.92 -36.29 -7.72
N LYS A 853 15.78 -36.68 -8.28
CA LYS A 853 14.62 -37.15 -7.52
C LYS A 853 14.02 -38.38 -8.18
N ILE A 854 13.73 -39.39 -7.39
CA ILE A 854 13.01 -40.59 -7.81
C ILE A 854 11.63 -40.66 -7.13
N THR A 855 10.62 -41.09 -7.90
CA THR A 855 9.27 -41.30 -7.39
C THR A 855 8.87 -42.77 -7.59
N PRO A 856 8.29 -43.45 -6.58
CA PRO A 856 7.80 -44.81 -6.73
C PRO A 856 6.76 -44.92 -7.86
N LYS A 857 6.98 -45.86 -8.78
CA LYS A 857 6.08 -46.15 -9.90
C LYS A 857 5.23 -47.36 -9.56
N GLY A 858 3.95 -47.35 -9.97
CA GLY A 858 3.11 -48.55 -9.90
C GLY A 858 3.38 -49.47 -11.08
N GLU A 859 3.11 -50.76 -10.92
CA GLU A 859 3.17 -51.73 -12.02
C GLU A 859 2.18 -51.33 -13.12
N THR A 860 2.70 -51.05 -14.31
CA THR A 860 1.91 -50.83 -15.53
C THR A 860 2.21 -51.96 -16.48
N ASP A 861 1.17 -52.64 -16.98
CA ASP A 861 1.32 -53.67 -18.02
C ASP A 861 1.96 -53.07 -19.28
N PRO A 862 3.19 -53.48 -19.66
CA PRO A 862 3.79 -53.04 -20.91
C PRO A 862 3.04 -53.62 -22.11
N THR A 863 3.06 -52.91 -23.24
CA THR A 863 2.49 -53.44 -24.50
C THR A 863 3.27 -54.70 -24.94
N PRO A 864 2.72 -55.56 -25.82
CA PRO A 864 3.43 -56.73 -26.33
C PRO A 864 4.81 -56.40 -26.92
N GLU A 865 4.94 -55.26 -27.60
CA GLU A 865 6.18 -54.76 -28.19
C GLU A 865 7.20 -54.37 -27.10
N GLU A 866 6.76 -53.64 -26.06
CA GLU A 866 7.61 -53.32 -24.91
C GLU A 866 8.01 -54.56 -24.11
N LYS A 867 7.10 -55.53 -23.94
CA LYS A 867 7.37 -56.82 -23.30
C LYS A 867 8.44 -57.59 -24.07
N LEU A 868 8.33 -57.63 -25.41
CA LEU A 868 9.33 -58.27 -26.27
C LEU A 868 10.68 -57.56 -26.19
N LEU A 869 10.72 -56.22 -26.26
CA LEU A 869 11.96 -55.46 -26.13
C LEU A 869 12.65 -55.71 -24.79
N ARG A 870 11.91 -55.71 -23.68
CA ARG A 870 12.46 -56.01 -22.36
C ARG A 870 12.99 -57.44 -22.26
N ALA A 871 12.30 -58.40 -22.87
CA ALA A 871 12.76 -59.78 -22.92
C ALA A 871 14.06 -59.94 -23.74
N ILE A 872 14.23 -59.16 -24.81
CA ILE A 872 15.45 -59.16 -25.64
C ILE A 872 16.63 -58.51 -24.91
N PHE A 873 16.43 -57.35 -24.28
CA PHE A 873 17.51 -56.59 -23.65
C PHE A 873 17.78 -56.95 -22.18
N GLY A 874 16.92 -57.76 -21.55
CA GLY A 874 17.06 -58.17 -20.15
C GLY A 874 16.81 -57.05 -19.13
N ASP A 875 16.28 -55.90 -19.58
CA ASP A 875 15.98 -54.76 -18.72
C ASP A 875 14.80 -55.08 -17.79
N LYS A 876 15.07 -55.08 -16.48
CA LYS A 876 14.02 -55.14 -15.47
C LYS A 876 13.23 -53.83 -15.49
N ALA A 877 11.91 -53.92 -15.29
CA ALA A 877 11.10 -52.72 -15.09
C ALA A 877 11.62 -51.98 -13.85
N GLY A 878 12.02 -50.72 -13.99
CA GLY A 878 12.37 -49.89 -12.84
C GLY A 878 11.13 -49.62 -11.99
N ASP A 879 11.20 -49.93 -10.69
CA ASP A 879 10.14 -49.65 -9.70
C ASP A 879 10.01 -48.15 -9.40
N VAL A 880 10.90 -47.33 -9.96
CA VAL A 880 10.99 -45.89 -9.74
C VAL A 880 11.04 -45.13 -11.06
N LYS A 881 10.51 -43.91 -11.05
CA LYS A 881 10.51 -42.98 -12.19
C LYS A 881 11.42 -41.79 -11.90
N ASP A 882 12.15 -41.33 -12.91
CA ASP A 882 12.86 -40.04 -12.89
C ASP A 882 11.85 -38.88 -12.75
N ALA A 883 11.90 -38.21 -11.62
CA ALA A 883 11.16 -36.99 -11.31
C ALA A 883 12.11 -35.82 -10.99
N SER A 884 13.35 -35.90 -11.48
CA SER A 884 14.42 -34.96 -11.20
C SER A 884 14.12 -33.57 -11.75
N LEU A 885 14.60 -32.56 -11.04
CA LEU A 885 14.54 -31.18 -11.47
C LEU A 885 15.66 -30.93 -12.49
N LYS A 886 15.28 -30.66 -13.74
CA LYS A 886 16.20 -30.34 -14.85
C LYS A 886 16.19 -28.85 -15.14
N THR A 887 17.31 -28.34 -15.62
CA THR A 887 17.49 -26.95 -16.02
C THR A 887 16.58 -26.64 -17.23
N PRO A 888 15.67 -25.65 -17.15
CA PRO A 888 14.76 -25.35 -18.24
C PRO A 888 15.47 -24.92 -19.55
N PRO A 889 14.83 -25.06 -20.71
CA PRO A 889 15.32 -24.52 -21.97
C PRO A 889 15.66 -23.01 -21.88
N GLY A 890 16.80 -22.60 -22.43
CA GLY A 890 17.26 -21.21 -22.44
C GLY A 890 17.84 -20.70 -21.10
N VAL A 891 17.89 -21.55 -20.07
CA VAL A 891 18.53 -21.23 -18.79
C VAL A 891 19.96 -21.78 -18.80
N SER A 892 20.95 -20.89 -18.73
CA SER A 892 22.35 -21.23 -18.47
C SER A 892 22.91 -20.30 -17.39
N GLY A 893 23.86 -20.77 -16.60
CA GLY A 893 24.37 -20.00 -15.48
C GLY A 893 25.33 -20.78 -14.58
N THR A 894 25.61 -20.23 -13.40
CA THR A 894 26.45 -20.86 -12.38
C THR A 894 25.66 -21.02 -11.08
N ILE A 895 25.79 -22.18 -10.46
CA ILE A 895 25.21 -22.42 -9.12
C ILE A 895 25.96 -21.59 -8.09
N ILE A 896 25.27 -20.67 -7.42
CA ILE A 896 25.88 -19.81 -6.38
C ILE A 896 25.61 -20.34 -4.97
N ASN A 897 24.49 -21.02 -4.75
CA ASN A 897 24.12 -21.52 -3.44
C ASN A 897 23.12 -22.67 -3.56
N THR A 898 23.15 -23.59 -2.60
CA THR A 898 22.21 -24.71 -2.47
C THR A 898 21.81 -24.87 -1.01
N LYS A 899 20.51 -24.97 -0.74
CA LYS A 899 19.97 -25.16 0.61
C LYS A 899 19.11 -26.41 0.63
N LEU A 900 19.27 -27.22 1.66
CA LEU A 900 18.45 -28.40 1.91
C LEU A 900 17.79 -28.24 3.27
N PHE A 901 16.47 -28.18 3.29
CA PHE A 901 15.65 -28.18 4.49
C PHE A 901 15.05 -29.55 4.67
N SER A 902 15.06 -30.05 5.90
CA SER A 902 14.51 -31.37 6.23
C SER A 902 13.71 -31.32 7.51
N ARG A 903 12.49 -31.83 7.47
CA ARG A 903 11.69 -32.00 8.69
C ARG A 903 12.39 -32.99 9.62
N LYS A 904 12.48 -32.65 10.91
CA LYS A 904 13.06 -33.51 11.95
C LYS A 904 12.24 -34.82 12.05
N ARG A 905 12.89 -35.98 11.97
CA ARG A 905 12.32 -37.29 12.32
C ARG A 905 12.70 -37.63 13.77
N ASP A 906 11.83 -38.36 14.45
CA ASP A 906 12.05 -38.85 15.84
C ASP A 906 13.26 -39.81 15.99
N GLU A 907 13.88 -40.28 14.90
CA GLU A 907 14.82 -41.42 14.93
C GLU A 907 16.33 -41.05 14.93
N LEU A 908 16.73 -39.81 14.64
CA LEU A 908 18.16 -39.48 14.37
C LEU A 908 18.91 -38.73 15.48
N ILE A 909 18.24 -38.19 16.50
CA ILE A 909 18.89 -37.51 17.64
C ILE A 909 18.23 -38.01 18.93
N SER A 910 19.01 -38.63 19.82
CA SER A 910 18.51 -39.02 21.14
C SER A 910 18.00 -37.78 21.88
N ARG A 911 16.79 -37.82 22.46
CA ARG A 911 16.25 -36.75 23.34
C ARG A 911 17.26 -36.28 24.41
N LYS A 912 18.24 -37.12 24.75
CA LYS A 912 19.35 -36.82 25.65
C LYS A 912 20.35 -35.79 25.08
N GLU A 913 20.69 -35.87 23.79
CA GLU A 913 21.57 -34.89 23.14
C GLU A 913 20.88 -33.53 22.96
N GLU A 914 19.58 -33.54 22.68
CA GLU A 914 18.78 -32.31 22.59
C GLU A 914 18.75 -31.56 23.92
N LYS A 915 18.39 -32.25 25.02
CA LYS A 915 18.42 -31.66 26.37
C LYS A 915 19.77 -31.06 26.69
N LYS A 916 20.86 -31.78 26.39
CA LYS A 916 22.23 -31.29 26.60
C LYS A 916 22.54 -30.03 25.81
N ARG A 917 22.11 -29.93 24.54
CA ARG A 917 22.30 -28.73 23.71
C ARG A 917 21.47 -27.54 24.20
N VAL A 918 20.26 -27.79 24.69
CA VAL A 918 19.41 -26.76 25.29
C VAL A 918 20.02 -26.24 26.60
N GLU A 919 20.48 -27.13 27.48
CA GLU A 919 21.19 -26.76 28.72
C GLU A 919 22.43 -25.90 28.41
N GLN A 920 23.23 -26.28 27.40
CA GLN A 920 24.39 -25.48 26.97
C GLN A 920 24.03 -24.07 26.48
N GLU A 921 22.92 -23.89 25.75
CA GLU A 921 22.49 -22.55 25.33
C GLU A 921 21.88 -21.76 26.50
N GLN A 922 21.26 -22.41 27.49
CA GLN A 922 20.80 -21.75 28.72
C GLN A 922 21.98 -21.27 29.58
N GLU A 923 23.04 -22.06 29.73
CA GLU A 923 24.27 -21.65 30.42
C GLU A 923 24.91 -20.45 29.71
N ARG A 924 25.05 -20.50 28.38
CA ARG A 924 25.57 -19.40 27.57
C ARG A 924 24.73 -18.12 27.70
N HIS A 925 23.41 -18.25 27.81
CA HIS A 925 22.50 -17.13 28.02
C HIS A 925 22.70 -16.49 29.40
N ALA A 926 22.79 -17.31 30.44
CA ALA A 926 23.05 -16.85 31.81
C ALA A 926 24.41 -16.13 31.93
N GLU A 927 25.47 -16.66 31.30
CA GLU A 927 26.79 -16.02 31.25
C GLU A 927 26.74 -14.64 30.59
N LYS A 928 26.12 -14.54 29.40
CA LYS A 928 25.98 -13.27 28.68
C LYS A 928 25.16 -12.23 29.45
N LEU A 929 24.11 -12.65 30.15
CA LEU A 929 23.31 -11.76 31.00
C LEU A 929 24.10 -11.28 32.22
N ALA A 930 24.84 -12.17 32.87
CA ALA A 930 25.69 -11.82 34.00
C ALA A 930 26.76 -10.79 33.58
N GLU A 931 27.40 -11.00 32.42
CA GLU A 931 28.37 -10.05 31.85
C GLU A 931 27.72 -8.69 31.57
N LEU A 932 26.53 -8.67 30.96
CA LEU A 932 25.81 -7.43 30.67
C LEU A 932 25.42 -6.66 31.95
N ASN A 933 24.93 -7.37 32.97
CA ASN A 933 24.57 -6.78 34.26
C ASN A 933 25.79 -6.20 34.98
N GLN A 934 26.92 -6.90 34.94
CA GLN A 934 28.18 -6.41 35.51
C GLN A 934 28.67 -5.15 34.78
N GLN A 935 28.63 -5.14 33.44
CA GLN A 935 28.97 -3.96 32.65
C GLN A 935 28.04 -2.76 32.93
N TRP A 936 26.74 -3.02 33.17
CA TRP A 936 25.79 -1.98 33.55
C TRP A 936 26.12 -1.39 34.91
N ALA A 937 26.39 -2.21 35.92
CA ALA A 937 26.76 -1.76 37.26
C ALA A 937 28.05 -0.91 37.25
N ASP A 938 29.06 -1.33 36.48
CA ASP A 938 30.31 -0.58 36.28
C ASP A 938 30.08 0.79 35.63
N LYS A 939 29.18 0.87 34.65
CA LYS A 939 28.87 2.09 33.91
C LYS A 939 28.00 3.06 34.71
N MET A 940 26.98 2.55 35.39
CA MET A 940 26.18 3.32 36.33
C MET A 940 27.04 3.94 37.42
N TYR A 941 27.95 3.16 38.02
CA TYR A 941 28.89 3.69 39.00
C TYR A 941 29.83 4.75 38.41
N SER A 942 30.29 4.58 37.17
CA SER A 942 31.17 5.55 36.50
C SER A 942 30.46 6.88 36.22
N LEU A 943 29.17 6.86 35.85
CA LEU A 943 28.35 8.06 35.63
C LEU A 943 28.00 8.79 36.95
N LEU A 944 27.78 8.05 38.04
CA LEU A 944 27.19 8.58 39.29
C LEU A 944 28.14 8.67 40.49
N ARG A 945 29.44 8.35 40.33
CA ARG A 945 30.44 8.21 41.40
C ARG A 945 30.48 9.37 42.42
N ASP A 946 30.24 10.60 41.97
CA ASP A 946 30.36 11.83 42.78
C ASP A 946 29.01 12.51 43.08
N LYS A 947 27.89 11.84 42.79
CA LYS A 947 26.53 12.39 42.98
C LYS A 947 25.81 11.69 44.14
N THR A 948 24.76 12.35 44.63
CA THR A 948 23.89 11.84 45.70
C THR A 948 22.52 11.49 45.14
N SER A 949 21.97 10.35 45.56
CA SER A 949 20.65 9.89 45.14
C SER A 949 19.55 10.84 45.62
N PRO A 950 18.63 11.30 44.76
CA PRO A 950 17.41 11.98 45.18
C PRO A 950 16.31 11.03 45.68
N GLY A 951 16.55 9.71 45.66
CA GLY A 951 15.62 8.64 46.02
C GLY A 951 15.26 7.80 44.80
N VAL A 952 15.76 6.56 44.72
CA VAL A 952 15.47 5.64 43.59
C VAL A 952 14.40 4.65 44.02
N LEU A 953 13.33 4.53 43.24
CA LEU A 953 12.18 3.65 43.50
C LEU A 953 12.09 2.55 42.44
N ASN A 954 11.45 1.42 42.77
CA ASN A 954 11.04 0.41 41.81
C ASN A 954 9.67 0.76 41.18
N TYR A 955 9.20 -0.02 40.19
CA TYR A 955 7.87 0.16 39.57
C TYR A 955 6.69 0.01 40.55
N SER A 956 6.92 -0.54 41.74
CA SER A 956 5.95 -0.71 42.83
C SER A 956 6.09 0.34 43.94
N ASN A 957 6.80 1.46 43.69
CA ASN A 957 7.07 2.54 44.64
C ASN A 957 7.85 2.15 45.91
N TYR A 958 8.62 1.06 45.86
CA TYR A 958 9.54 0.66 46.93
C TYR A 958 10.89 1.36 46.75
N GLU A 959 11.43 1.95 47.82
CA GLU A 959 12.70 2.69 47.82
C GLU A 959 13.90 1.73 47.78
N LEU A 960 14.65 1.76 46.66
CA LEU A 960 15.84 0.96 46.40
C LEU A 960 17.12 1.66 46.87
N ILE A 961 17.21 2.99 46.72
CA ILE A 961 18.35 3.80 47.18
C ILE A 961 17.83 5.03 47.93
N PRO A 962 18.13 5.17 49.23
CA PRO A 962 17.67 6.28 50.05
C PRO A 962 18.09 7.66 49.52
N LYS A 963 17.23 8.65 49.72
CA LYS A 963 17.52 10.05 49.42
C LYS A 963 18.71 10.58 50.26
N GLY A 964 19.73 11.12 49.59
CA GLY A 964 20.93 11.73 50.18
C GLY A 964 22.14 10.80 50.30
N GLU A 965 22.03 9.50 49.97
CA GLU A 965 23.16 8.58 49.99
C GLU A 965 24.04 8.75 48.73
N LYS A 966 25.37 8.58 48.89
CA LYS A 966 26.31 8.52 47.77
C LYS A 966 26.23 7.15 47.09
N TYR A 967 26.26 7.13 45.76
CA TYR A 967 26.23 5.89 44.99
C TYR A 967 27.49 5.04 45.24
N LYS A 968 27.29 3.77 45.61
CA LYS A 968 28.36 2.76 45.80
C LYS A 968 28.25 1.69 44.72
N LYS A 969 29.39 1.18 44.26
CA LYS A 969 29.44 0.13 43.23
C LYS A 969 28.71 -1.16 43.67
N SER A 970 28.86 -1.58 44.93
CA SER A 970 28.22 -2.79 45.46
C SER A 970 26.69 -2.74 45.42
N VAL A 971 26.10 -1.53 45.54
CA VAL A 971 24.63 -1.36 45.47
C VAL A 971 24.13 -1.62 44.05
N PHE A 972 24.87 -1.23 43.01
CA PHE A 972 24.48 -1.51 41.63
C PHE A 972 24.68 -2.99 41.25
N GLU A 973 25.64 -3.70 41.85
CA GLU A 973 25.85 -5.13 41.59
C GLU A 973 24.72 -6.01 42.16
N GLU A 974 24.03 -5.56 43.20
CA GLU A 974 22.91 -6.27 43.85
C GLU A 974 21.53 -5.96 43.21
N LEU A 975 21.44 -4.91 42.39
CA LEU A 975 20.19 -4.48 41.75
C LEU A 975 19.95 -5.18 40.42
N ASP A 976 18.72 -5.62 40.16
CA ASP A 976 18.28 -6.06 38.82
C ASP A 976 17.78 -4.86 38.01
N PRO A 977 18.45 -4.49 36.90
CA PRO A 977 18.09 -3.32 36.10
C PRO A 977 16.65 -3.30 35.58
N VAL A 978 15.98 -4.47 35.44
CA VAL A 978 14.61 -4.56 34.91
C VAL A 978 13.57 -4.03 35.87
N ASN A 979 13.82 -4.17 37.17
CA ASN A 979 12.81 -3.87 38.19
C ASN A 979 12.88 -2.41 38.67
N ILE A 980 13.81 -1.63 38.12
CA ILE A 980 14.04 -0.24 38.52
C ILE A 980 13.18 0.70 37.68
N ASN A 981 12.54 1.68 38.31
CA ASN A 981 11.85 2.72 37.56
C ASN A 981 12.86 3.69 36.95
N GLU A 982 13.00 3.61 35.63
CA GLU A 982 13.95 4.40 34.85
C GLU A 982 13.56 5.89 34.73
N ASN A 983 12.28 6.24 34.95
CA ASN A 983 11.75 7.59 34.77
C ASN A 983 12.05 8.53 35.95
N ILE A 984 12.78 8.06 36.96
CA ILE A 984 13.19 8.86 38.11
C ILE A 984 14.38 9.74 37.71
N ASP A 985 14.47 10.93 38.27
CA ASP A 985 15.64 11.79 38.10
C ASP A 985 16.80 11.20 38.92
N TRP A 986 17.77 10.56 38.26
CA TRP A 986 18.93 9.94 38.91
C TRP A 986 19.98 10.94 39.43
N ALA A 987 19.86 12.20 39.03
CA ALA A 987 20.74 13.29 39.44
C ALA A 987 19.98 14.61 39.41
N THR A 988 20.52 15.64 40.08
CA THR A 988 20.01 17.02 40.00
C THR A 988 20.36 17.70 38.67
N ASP A 989 21.26 17.11 37.89
CA ASP A 989 21.76 17.62 36.62
C ASP A 989 21.02 16.95 35.45
N GLN A 990 20.38 17.76 34.62
CA GLN A 990 19.50 17.31 33.54
C GLN A 990 20.26 16.54 32.44
N ASP A 991 21.51 16.89 32.14
CA ASP A 991 22.35 16.18 31.15
C ASP A 991 22.73 14.77 31.64
N LEU A 992 22.99 14.62 32.94
CA LEU A 992 23.26 13.34 33.57
C LEU A 992 22.01 12.45 33.62
N VAL A 993 20.83 13.03 33.88
CA VAL A 993 19.56 12.30 33.82
C VAL A 993 19.30 11.76 32.41
N GLU A 994 19.51 12.57 31.37
CA GLU A 994 19.39 12.13 29.99
C GLU A 994 20.38 11.00 29.63
N LYS A 995 21.63 11.09 30.10
CA LYS A 995 22.65 10.05 29.91
C LYS A 995 22.33 8.73 30.62
N VAL A 996 21.80 8.79 31.84
CA VAL A 996 21.35 7.59 32.57
C VAL A 996 20.16 6.96 31.84
N ARG A 997 19.18 7.75 31.38
CA ARG A 997 18.08 7.26 30.55
C ARG A 997 18.58 6.59 29.27
N LEU A 998 19.58 7.18 28.60
CA LEU A 998 20.22 6.60 27.41
C LEU A 998 20.92 5.27 27.72
N LEU A 999 21.61 5.17 28.86
CA LEU A 999 22.23 3.92 29.31
C LEU A 999 21.19 2.81 29.53
N PHE A 1000 20.07 3.11 30.19
CA PHE A 1000 18.97 2.16 30.37
C PHE A 1000 18.35 1.73 29.03
N ALA A 1001 18.13 2.66 28.11
CA ALA A 1001 17.64 2.36 26.76
C ALA A 1001 18.59 1.40 26.02
N ASN A 1002 19.89 1.70 26.00
CA ASN A 1002 20.90 0.84 25.38
C ASN A 1002 21.02 -0.53 26.05
N TYR A 1003 20.88 -0.60 27.38
CA TYR A 1003 20.88 -1.85 28.13
C TYR A 1003 19.69 -2.73 27.73
N ARG A 1004 18.49 -2.13 27.68
CA ARG A 1004 17.26 -2.82 27.30
C ARG A 1004 17.36 -3.39 25.89
N ASP A 1005 17.88 -2.62 24.94
CA ASP A 1005 18.08 -3.06 23.56
C ASP A 1005 19.06 -4.25 23.45
N LEU A 1006 20.18 -4.18 24.18
CA LEU A 1006 21.18 -5.24 24.15
C LEU A 1006 20.67 -6.50 24.85
N ARG A 1007 20.00 -6.36 26.00
CA ARG A 1007 19.35 -7.46 26.71
C ARG A 1007 18.30 -8.13 25.84
N ARG A 1008 17.41 -7.35 25.20
CA ARG A 1008 16.41 -7.85 24.25
C ARG A 1008 17.05 -8.65 23.12
N LYS A 1009 18.20 -8.21 22.57
CA LYS A 1009 18.95 -8.96 21.55
C LYS A 1009 19.51 -10.28 22.08
N ILE A 1010 20.09 -10.29 23.27
CA ILE A 1010 20.63 -11.51 23.91
C ILE A 1010 19.50 -12.51 24.18
N ASP A 1011 18.39 -12.07 24.76
CA ASP A 1011 17.22 -12.90 25.03
C ASP A 1011 16.62 -13.45 23.73
N SER A 1012 16.55 -12.61 22.68
CA SER A 1012 16.08 -13.01 21.36
C SER A 1012 16.93 -14.12 20.75
N GLU A 1013 18.26 -13.97 20.79
CA GLU A 1013 19.19 -14.93 20.21
C GLU A 1013 19.12 -16.28 20.94
N ALA A 1014 19.04 -16.27 22.28
CA ALA A 1014 18.97 -17.49 23.08
C ALA A 1014 17.65 -18.25 22.88
N LYS A 1015 16.51 -17.54 22.91
CA LYS A 1015 15.19 -18.12 22.63
C LYS A 1015 15.14 -18.74 21.22
N ARG A 1016 15.67 -18.04 20.22
CA ARG A 1016 15.71 -18.52 18.82
C ARG A 1016 16.52 -19.81 18.69
N ARG A 1017 17.73 -19.86 19.25
CA ARG A 1017 18.57 -21.06 19.16
C ARG A 1017 17.96 -22.23 19.90
N THR A 1018 17.41 -21.99 21.08
CA THR A 1018 16.68 -23.01 21.84
C THR A 1018 15.53 -23.58 21.01
N PHE A 1019 14.74 -22.72 20.39
CA PHE A 1019 13.62 -23.11 19.52
C PHE A 1019 14.10 -23.91 18.28
N ALA A 1020 15.16 -23.46 17.60
CA ALA A 1020 15.72 -24.14 16.44
C ALA A 1020 16.24 -25.55 16.78
N ILE A 1021 16.82 -25.74 17.97
CA ILE A 1021 17.29 -27.05 18.46
C ILE A 1021 16.10 -27.99 18.73
N GLN A 1022 15.03 -27.48 19.33
CA GLN A 1022 13.85 -28.25 19.71
C GLN A 1022 13.02 -28.69 18.49
N VAL A 1023 12.64 -27.74 17.63
CA VAL A 1023 11.63 -27.95 16.57
C VAL A 1023 12.24 -28.45 15.25
N GLY A 1024 13.49 -28.09 14.94
CA GLY A 1024 14.09 -28.33 13.62
C GLY A 1024 13.51 -27.42 12.53
N ASP A 1025 13.61 -27.82 11.27
CA ASP A 1025 13.09 -27.03 10.14
C ASP A 1025 11.58 -27.25 9.94
N GLU A 1026 10.83 -26.15 10.01
CA GLU A 1026 9.40 -26.13 9.72
C GLU A 1026 9.16 -26.14 8.20
N LEU A 1027 8.44 -27.16 7.71
CA LEU A 1027 8.06 -27.34 6.32
C LEU A 1027 6.54 -27.51 6.19
N PRO A 1028 5.93 -27.17 5.03
CA PRO A 1028 4.50 -27.39 4.79
C PRO A 1028 4.08 -28.87 4.98
N PRO A 1029 2.82 -29.14 5.37
CA PRO A 1029 2.35 -30.52 5.57
C PRO A 1029 2.48 -31.35 4.29
N GLY A 1030 2.89 -32.62 4.43
CA GLY A 1030 3.17 -33.53 3.31
C GLY A 1030 4.54 -33.36 2.62
N ILE A 1031 5.31 -32.31 2.93
CA ILE A 1031 6.69 -32.14 2.46
C ILE A 1031 7.66 -32.60 3.55
N ILE A 1032 8.57 -33.51 3.19
CA ILE A 1032 9.57 -34.06 4.10
C ILE A 1032 10.91 -33.32 3.95
N GLN A 1033 11.34 -33.11 2.71
CA GLN A 1033 12.54 -32.35 2.37
C GLN A 1033 12.26 -31.33 1.29
N LYS A 1034 12.99 -30.22 1.33
CA LYS A 1034 12.93 -29.16 0.32
C LYS A 1034 14.34 -28.74 -0.06
N ALA A 1035 14.71 -28.95 -1.31
CA ALA A 1035 15.97 -28.48 -1.88
C ALA A 1035 15.73 -27.17 -2.65
N LYS A 1036 16.53 -26.14 -2.39
CA LYS A 1036 16.55 -24.87 -3.12
C LYS A 1036 17.92 -24.65 -3.76
N ILE A 1037 17.92 -24.22 -5.01
CA ILE A 1037 19.11 -24.03 -5.84
C ILE A 1037 19.03 -22.63 -6.42
N TYR A 1038 20.09 -21.85 -6.18
CA TYR A 1038 20.20 -20.50 -6.69
C TYR A 1038 21.18 -20.49 -7.85
N VAL A 1039 20.70 -20.06 -9.02
CA VAL A 1039 21.47 -19.98 -10.26
C VAL A 1039 21.67 -18.52 -10.61
N ALA A 1040 22.92 -18.06 -10.65
CA ALA A 1040 23.25 -16.74 -11.16
C ALA A 1040 23.53 -16.80 -12.66
N LYS A 1041 22.96 -15.83 -13.39
CA LYS A 1041 23.11 -15.64 -14.83
C LYS A 1041 23.62 -14.23 -15.09
N LYS A 1042 24.61 -14.11 -15.97
CA LYS A 1042 25.05 -12.81 -16.49
C LYS A 1042 24.33 -12.54 -17.81
N ARG A 1043 23.65 -11.41 -17.92
CA ARG A 1043 22.91 -11.01 -19.12
C ARG A 1043 23.52 -9.75 -19.71
N LYS A 1044 24.26 -9.93 -20.81
CA LYS A 1044 24.79 -8.83 -21.63
C LYS A 1044 23.66 -8.12 -22.38
N LEU A 1045 23.95 -6.94 -22.91
CA LEU A 1045 23.04 -6.25 -23.84
C LEU A 1045 23.03 -6.97 -25.18
N GLN A 1046 21.85 -7.17 -25.77
CA GLN A 1046 21.69 -7.80 -27.08
C GLN A 1046 20.61 -7.13 -27.92
N VAL A 1047 20.57 -7.46 -29.22
CA VAL A 1047 19.51 -7.00 -30.13
C VAL A 1047 18.14 -7.47 -29.63
N GLY A 1048 17.17 -6.56 -29.57
CA GLY A 1048 15.84 -6.79 -29.03
C GLY A 1048 15.65 -6.38 -27.57
N ASP A 1049 16.73 -6.12 -26.81
CA ASP A 1049 16.62 -5.55 -25.47
C ASP A 1049 16.13 -4.10 -25.54
N LYS A 1050 15.38 -3.69 -24.52
CA LYS A 1050 14.81 -2.34 -24.43
C LYS A 1050 15.67 -1.44 -23.55
N MET A 1051 16.00 -0.25 -24.07
CA MET A 1051 16.67 0.82 -23.34
C MET A 1051 15.79 2.07 -23.30
N ALA A 1052 16.05 2.96 -22.35
CA ALA A 1052 15.39 4.25 -22.25
C ALA A 1052 16.29 5.31 -21.61
N GLY A 1053 16.02 6.57 -21.89
CA GLY A 1053 16.49 7.70 -21.08
C GLY A 1053 15.44 8.10 -20.04
N ARG A 1054 15.76 9.11 -19.23
CA ARG A 1054 14.86 9.62 -18.18
C ARG A 1054 13.71 10.47 -18.73
N HIS A 1055 13.81 10.94 -19.97
CA HIS A 1055 12.88 11.85 -20.64
C HIS A 1055 11.77 11.15 -21.43
N GLY A 1056 11.43 9.91 -21.07
CA GLY A 1056 10.40 9.12 -21.77
C GLY A 1056 10.78 8.68 -23.19
N ASN A 1057 12.05 8.83 -23.58
CA ASN A 1057 12.62 8.31 -24.81
C ASN A 1057 12.94 6.81 -24.62
N LYS A 1058 12.12 5.94 -25.19
CA LYS A 1058 12.32 4.48 -25.16
C LYS A 1058 12.77 4.00 -26.53
N GLY A 1059 13.53 2.92 -26.55
CA GLY A 1059 13.91 2.28 -27.80
C GLY A 1059 14.36 0.85 -27.64
N VAL A 1060 14.32 0.11 -28.74
CA VAL A 1060 14.78 -1.27 -28.81
C VAL A 1060 16.13 -1.29 -29.51
N VAL A 1061 17.11 -1.99 -28.96
CA VAL A 1061 18.41 -2.16 -29.62
C VAL A 1061 18.19 -2.94 -30.90
N ALA A 1062 18.33 -2.28 -32.06
CA ALA A 1062 18.12 -2.91 -33.36
C ALA A 1062 19.42 -3.49 -33.92
N LYS A 1063 20.55 -2.83 -33.67
CA LYS A 1063 21.85 -3.28 -34.14
C LYS A 1063 22.97 -2.90 -33.19
N ILE A 1064 23.88 -3.85 -32.98
CA ILE A 1064 25.20 -3.62 -32.37
C ILE A 1064 26.19 -3.47 -33.53
N VAL A 1065 26.87 -2.33 -33.60
CA VAL A 1065 27.75 -1.94 -34.72
C VAL A 1065 29.20 -1.97 -34.24
N PRO A 1066 30.15 -2.54 -35.02
CA PRO A 1066 31.56 -2.50 -34.68
C PRO A 1066 32.04 -1.08 -34.40
N GLN A 1067 33.01 -0.93 -33.50
CA GLN A 1067 33.46 0.40 -33.05
C GLN A 1067 34.03 1.24 -34.20
N GLU A 1068 34.72 0.60 -35.15
CA GLU A 1068 35.28 1.20 -36.35
C GLU A 1068 34.22 1.71 -37.34
N ASP A 1069 33.03 1.13 -37.32
CA ASP A 1069 31.92 1.50 -38.19
C ASP A 1069 31.10 2.68 -37.62
N MET A 1070 31.25 2.98 -36.33
CA MET A 1070 30.50 4.03 -35.66
C MET A 1070 30.95 5.42 -36.12
N PRO A 1071 30.05 6.41 -36.17
CA PRO A 1071 30.46 7.80 -36.33
C PRO A 1071 31.48 8.20 -35.26
N PHE A 1072 32.43 9.06 -35.60
CA PHE A 1072 33.47 9.49 -34.67
C PHE A 1072 33.73 11.00 -34.76
N MET A 1073 34.24 11.56 -33.66
CA MET A 1073 34.62 12.97 -33.55
C MET A 1073 36.00 13.23 -34.17
N ALA A 1074 36.36 14.50 -34.39
CA ALA A 1074 37.65 14.87 -34.98
C ALA A 1074 38.89 14.38 -34.20
N ASP A 1075 38.74 14.05 -32.92
CA ASP A 1075 39.78 13.48 -32.07
C ASP A 1075 39.90 11.95 -32.18
N GLY A 1076 39.08 11.30 -33.02
CA GLY A 1076 39.04 9.86 -33.20
C GLY A 1076 38.11 9.13 -32.24
N THR A 1077 37.44 9.82 -31.32
CA THR A 1077 36.54 9.18 -30.35
C THR A 1077 35.24 8.77 -31.04
N PRO A 1078 34.89 7.47 -31.08
CA PRO A 1078 33.61 7.01 -31.64
C PRO A 1078 32.46 7.27 -30.66
N VAL A 1079 31.26 7.51 -31.19
CA VAL A 1079 30.05 7.59 -30.38
C VAL A 1079 29.64 6.21 -29.87
N ASP A 1080 29.06 6.18 -28.67
CA ASP A 1080 28.59 4.94 -28.07
C ASP A 1080 27.19 4.56 -28.61
N ILE A 1081 26.31 5.55 -28.82
CA ILE A 1081 24.94 5.36 -29.30
C ILE A 1081 24.57 6.39 -30.37
N CYS A 1082 23.82 5.95 -31.39
CA CYS A 1082 23.13 6.85 -32.32
C CYS A 1082 21.62 6.83 -32.07
N LEU A 1083 21.05 8.00 -31.75
CA LEU A 1083 19.60 8.19 -31.57
C LEU A 1083 19.00 8.95 -32.74
N ASN A 1084 17.73 8.66 -33.03
CA ASN A 1084 17.01 9.32 -34.11
C ASN A 1084 16.58 10.74 -33.67
N PRO A 1085 16.99 11.80 -34.38
CA PRO A 1085 16.62 13.17 -34.04
C PRO A 1085 15.12 13.43 -34.25
N LEU A 1086 14.45 12.71 -35.16
CA LEU A 1086 13.03 12.92 -35.49
C LEU A 1086 12.09 12.59 -34.32
N GLY A 1087 12.55 11.74 -33.39
CA GLY A 1087 11.77 11.36 -32.21
C GLY A 1087 11.63 12.49 -31.19
N VAL A 1088 12.47 13.53 -31.23
CA VAL A 1088 12.47 14.61 -30.23
C VAL A 1088 11.35 15.64 -30.48
N PRO A 1089 11.22 16.24 -31.69
CA PRO A 1089 10.19 17.25 -31.93
C PRO A 1089 8.76 16.69 -31.82
N SER A 1090 8.54 15.47 -32.34
CA SER A 1090 7.22 14.84 -32.31
C SER A 1090 6.74 14.49 -30.90
N ARG A 1091 7.66 14.36 -29.94
CA ARG A 1091 7.35 13.97 -28.55
C ARG A 1091 7.52 15.09 -27.56
N MET A 1092 8.08 16.21 -28.00
CA MET A 1092 8.29 17.41 -27.18
C MET A 1092 9.04 17.12 -25.87
N ASN A 1093 10.07 16.28 -25.92
CA ASN A 1093 10.96 15.99 -24.78
C ASN A 1093 12.35 16.58 -25.02
N LEU A 1094 12.42 17.91 -25.01
CA LEU A 1094 13.64 18.66 -25.29
C LEU A 1094 14.65 18.57 -24.15
N GLY A 1095 14.23 18.19 -22.94
CA GLY A 1095 15.11 18.03 -21.79
C GLY A 1095 16.28 17.09 -22.06
N GLN A 1096 16.08 16.05 -22.88
CA GLN A 1096 17.15 15.10 -23.25
C GLN A 1096 18.30 15.77 -24.02
N ILE A 1097 18.03 16.81 -24.81
CA ILE A 1097 19.05 17.55 -25.56
C ILE A 1097 19.87 18.39 -24.59
N TYR A 1098 19.20 19.09 -23.65
CA TYR A 1098 19.87 19.87 -22.61
C TYR A 1098 20.74 18.99 -21.69
N GLU A 1099 20.22 17.83 -21.29
CA GLU A 1099 20.98 16.83 -20.54
C GLU A 1099 22.24 16.41 -21.32
N THR A 1100 22.10 16.13 -22.61
CA THR A 1100 23.19 15.66 -23.48
C THR A 1100 24.33 16.68 -23.54
N ILE A 1101 24.02 17.95 -23.82
CA ILE A 1101 25.04 19.00 -23.99
C ILE A 1101 25.67 19.40 -22.65
N LEU A 1102 24.88 19.49 -21.58
CA LEU A 1102 25.40 19.81 -20.25
C LEU A 1102 26.26 18.66 -19.71
N GLY A 1103 25.86 17.41 -19.96
CA GLY A 1103 26.64 16.21 -19.63
C GLY A 1103 27.98 16.19 -20.35
N TRP A 1104 28.06 16.74 -21.57
CA TRP A 1104 29.33 16.88 -22.27
C TRP A 1104 30.28 17.87 -21.62
N ALA A 1105 29.78 19.07 -21.27
CA ALA A 1105 30.56 20.05 -20.52
C ALA A 1105 31.06 19.47 -19.19
N ALA A 1106 30.17 18.79 -18.46
CA ALA A 1106 30.47 18.18 -17.18
C ALA A 1106 31.58 17.11 -17.26
N LYS A 1107 31.50 16.19 -18.23
CA LYS A 1107 32.56 15.18 -18.46
C LYS A 1107 33.90 15.81 -18.83
N LYS A 1108 33.91 16.91 -19.60
CA LYS A 1108 35.15 17.60 -19.99
C LYS A 1108 35.78 18.36 -18.83
N LEU A 1109 34.96 18.95 -17.96
CA LEU A 1109 35.39 19.68 -16.76
C LEU A 1109 35.72 18.75 -15.58
N GLY A 1110 35.29 17.49 -15.60
CA GLY A 1110 35.50 16.54 -14.51
C GLY A 1110 34.61 16.81 -13.29
N VAL A 1111 33.44 17.41 -13.50
CA VAL A 1111 32.48 17.78 -12.43
C VAL A 1111 31.12 17.13 -12.68
N THR A 1112 30.33 16.97 -11.62
CA THR A 1112 28.92 16.56 -11.70
C THR A 1112 28.02 17.74 -11.38
N PHE A 1113 26.91 17.87 -12.11
CA PHE A 1113 25.97 18.99 -11.97
C PHE A 1113 24.63 18.52 -11.42
N ALA A 1114 24.02 19.33 -10.57
CA ALA A 1114 22.61 19.23 -10.20
C ALA A 1114 21.81 20.34 -10.90
N SER A 1115 20.80 19.95 -11.65
CA SER A 1115 19.76 20.82 -12.18
C SER A 1115 18.43 20.44 -11.50
N PRO A 1116 18.11 21.05 -10.35
CA PRO A 1116 16.83 20.83 -9.67
C PRO A 1116 15.65 21.14 -10.61
N ILE A 1117 14.53 20.46 -10.41
CA ILE A 1117 13.36 20.65 -11.28
C ILE A 1117 12.74 22.03 -11.08
N PHE A 1118 12.34 22.68 -12.18
CA PHE A 1118 11.78 24.05 -12.22
C PHE A 1118 12.67 25.17 -11.60
N ASP A 1119 13.88 24.84 -11.13
CA ASP A 1119 14.92 25.76 -10.64
C ASP A 1119 16.30 25.29 -11.15
N GLY A 1120 16.31 24.82 -12.39
CA GLY A 1120 17.45 24.18 -13.04
C GLY A 1120 18.40 25.15 -13.74
N ALA A 1121 19.35 24.59 -14.48
CA ALA A 1121 20.24 25.37 -15.33
C ALA A 1121 19.46 26.05 -16.46
N SER A 1122 19.63 27.36 -16.64
CA SER A 1122 19.07 28.04 -17.81
C SER A 1122 19.88 27.76 -19.08
N MET A 1123 19.34 28.07 -20.26
CA MET A 1123 20.07 27.92 -21.52
C MET A 1123 21.40 28.70 -21.53
N ASP A 1124 21.43 29.88 -20.92
CA ASP A 1124 22.63 30.71 -20.87
C ASP A 1124 23.66 30.15 -19.87
N ASP A 1125 23.21 29.53 -18.78
CA ASP A 1125 24.06 28.80 -17.86
C ASP A 1125 24.74 27.60 -18.56
N VAL A 1126 23.97 26.85 -19.37
CA VAL A 1126 24.48 25.72 -20.15
C VAL A 1126 25.51 26.19 -21.19
N LYS A 1127 25.24 27.27 -21.93
CA LYS A 1127 26.21 27.88 -22.87
C LYS A 1127 27.47 28.35 -22.15
N GLY A 1128 27.32 28.97 -20.97
CA GLY A 1128 28.44 29.40 -20.14
C GLY A 1128 29.35 28.23 -19.76
N LYS A 1129 28.78 27.09 -19.36
CA LYS A 1129 29.54 25.87 -19.05
C LYS A 1129 30.16 25.21 -20.28
N LEU A 1130 29.50 25.22 -21.43
CA LEU A 1130 30.09 24.76 -22.69
C LEU A 1130 31.33 25.59 -23.05
N LYS A 1131 31.24 26.91 -22.92
CA LYS A 1131 32.36 27.83 -23.15
C LYS A 1131 33.51 27.62 -22.18
N GLU A 1132 33.20 27.43 -20.89
CA GLU A 1132 34.19 27.08 -19.85
C GLU A 1132 34.90 25.76 -20.17
N ALA A 1133 34.18 24.78 -20.72
CA ALA A 1133 34.71 23.49 -21.15
C ALA A 1133 35.48 23.53 -22.49
N GLY A 1134 35.51 24.67 -23.19
CA GLY A 1134 36.10 24.80 -24.52
C GLY A 1134 35.33 24.07 -25.62
N LEU A 1135 34.02 23.85 -25.43
CA LEU A 1135 33.12 23.19 -26.38
C LEU A 1135 32.29 24.23 -27.17
N PRO A 1136 31.73 23.85 -28.34
CA PRO A 1136 30.82 24.72 -29.09
C PRO A 1136 29.58 25.10 -28.27
N GLU A 1137 29.20 26.38 -28.28
CA GLU A 1137 28.05 26.90 -27.52
C GLU A 1137 26.70 26.29 -27.95
N ASP A 1138 26.61 25.76 -29.18
CA ASP A 1138 25.42 25.10 -29.71
C ASP A 1138 25.43 23.57 -29.54
N GLY A 1139 26.49 23.01 -28.92
CA GLY A 1139 26.62 21.57 -28.67
C GLY A 1139 26.74 20.71 -29.93
N ARG A 1140 27.06 21.31 -31.09
CA ARG A 1140 27.14 20.59 -32.37
C ARG A 1140 28.56 20.53 -32.92
N VAL A 1141 28.95 19.35 -33.41
CA VAL A 1141 30.27 19.11 -34.01
C VAL A 1141 30.18 18.40 -35.35
N ASN A 1142 31.23 18.49 -36.16
CA ASN A 1142 31.38 17.66 -37.35
C ASN A 1142 31.74 16.23 -36.91
N LEU A 1143 30.92 15.27 -37.30
CA LEU A 1143 31.21 13.85 -37.18
C LEU A 1143 31.73 13.30 -38.51
N TYR A 1144 32.42 12.17 -38.44
CA TYR A 1144 32.96 11.44 -39.60
C TYR A 1144 32.35 10.05 -39.65
N ASP A 1145 32.03 9.54 -40.85
CA ASP A 1145 31.51 8.18 -41.03
C ASP A 1145 32.65 7.17 -40.80
N GLY A 1146 32.49 6.26 -39.84
CA GLY A 1146 33.48 5.22 -39.54
C GLY A 1146 33.83 4.32 -40.73
N ARG A 1147 32.90 4.14 -41.68
CA ARG A 1147 33.13 3.26 -42.84
C ARG A 1147 33.88 3.91 -43.98
N THR A 1148 33.65 5.20 -44.23
CA THR A 1148 34.26 5.91 -45.37
C THR A 1148 35.38 6.84 -44.95
N GLY A 1149 35.38 7.28 -43.68
CA GLY A 1149 36.27 8.32 -43.17
C GLY A 1149 35.86 9.74 -43.57
N GLU A 1150 34.78 9.91 -44.34
CA GLU A 1150 34.32 11.21 -44.80
C GLU A 1150 33.51 11.95 -43.72
N ALA A 1151 33.64 13.28 -43.67
CA ALA A 1151 32.84 14.11 -42.77
C ALA A 1151 31.37 14.15 -43.23
N PHE A 1152 30.43 14.12 -42.28
CA PHE A 1152 29.03 14.37 -42.59
C PHE A 1152 28.80 15.82 -43.03
N SER A 1153 27.83 16.02 -43.92
CA SER A 1153 27.53 17.34 -44.51
C SER A 1153 27.00 18.36 -43.50
N GLN A 1154 26.40 17.92 -42.41
CA GLN A 1154 25.85 18.78 -41.36
C GLN A 1154 26.47 18.45 -40.01
N LYS A 1155 26.67 19.48 -39.19
CA LYS A 1155 27.05 19.32 -37.79
C LYS A 1155 25.95 18.59 -37.02
N THR A 1156 26.35 17.67 -36.16
CA THR A 1156 25.45 16.83 -35.37
C THR A 1156 25.56 17.19 -33.88
N THR A 1157 24.44 17.16 -33.17
CA THR A 1157 24.44 17.30 -31.70
C THR A 1157 25.04 16.06 -31.07
N VAL A 1158 26.08 16.26 -30.26
CA VAL A 1158 26.81 15.20 -29.56
C VAL A 1158 26.91 15.57 -28.09
N GLY A 1159 26.94 14.57 -27.21
CA GLY A 1159 27.22 14.78 -25.80
C GLY A 1159 26.92 13.56 -24.96
N TYR A 1160 26.85 13.72 -23.63
CA TYR A 1160 26.62 12.61 -22.71
C TYR A 1160 25.21 12.63 -22.15
N ILE A 1161 24.45 11.57 -22.41
CA ILE A 1161 23.09 11.35 -21.89
C ILE A 1161 23.06 10.17 -20.93
N TYR A 1162 22.23 10.23 -19.89
CA TYR A 1162 22.04 9.12 -18.96
C TYR A 1162 21.03 8.10 -19.50
N MET A 1163 21.52 6.90 -19.81
CA MET A 1163 20.73 5.82 -20.40
C MET A 1163 20.61 4.64 -19.44
N ILE A 1164 19.48 3.96 -19.55
CA ILE A 1164 19.06 2.90 -18.64
C ILE A 1164 18.63 1.66 -19.44
N LYS A 1165 18.98 0.47 -18.94
CA LYS A 1165 18.50 -0.83 -19.46
C LYS A 1165 17.26 -1.27 -18.68
N LEU A 1166 16.15 -1.51 -19.38
CA LEU A 1166 14.88 -1.88 -18.76
C LEU A 1166 14.78 -3.40 -18.54
N ASN A 1167 13.93 -3.83 -17.61
CA ASN A 1167 13.65 -5.25 -17.31
C ASN A 1167 12.82 -5.96 -18.41
N HIS A 1168 12.87 -5.44 -19.63
CA HIS A 1168 12.21 -5.98 -20.81
C HIS A 1168 13.26 -6.60 -21.73
N LEU A 1169 13.78 -7.75 -21.30
CA LEU A 1169 14.85 -8.48 -21.96
C LEU A 1169 14.28 -9.41 -23.03
N VAL A 1170 14.92 -9.48 -24.19
CA VAL A 1170 14.41 -10.30 -25.31
C VAL A 1170 14.39 -11.79 -24.98
N GLN A 1171 15.36 -12.29 -24.21
CA GLN A 1171 15.44 -13.70 -23.80
C GLN A 1171 14.23 -14.14 -22.97
N ASP A 1172 13.63 -13.23 -22.20
CA ASP A 1172 12.45 -13.53 -21.41
C ASP A 1172 11.18 -13.52 -22.26
N LYS A 1173 11.16 -12.72 -23.34
CA LYS A 1173 10.01 -12.59 -24.25
C LYS A 1173 9.99 -13.62 -25.37
N MET A 1174 11.16 -14.11 -25.80
CA MET A 1174 11.25 -15.11 -26.84
C MET A 1174 10.57 -16.40 -26.38
N HIS A 1175 9.59 -16.85 -27.16
CA HIS A 1175 8.83 -18.07 -26.91
C HIS A 1175 8.43 -18.69 -28.24
N SER A 1176 8.65 -20.00 -28.35
CA SER A 1176 8.31 -20.78 -29.53
C SER A 1176 7.79 -22.14 -29.09
N ARG A 1177 6.74 -22.61 -29.76
CA ARG A 1177 6.13 -23.92 -29.53
C ARG A 1177 5.91 -24.63 -30.86
N SER A 1178 6.34 -25.88 -30.94
CA SER A 1178 5.91 -26.82 -31.97
C SER A 1178 4.78 -27.68 -31.43
N ILE A 1179 5.09 -28.54 -30.46
CA ILE A 1179 4.16 -29.38 -29.69
C ILE A 1179 4.32 -29.11 -28.20
N GLY A 1180 3.33 -29.42 -27.38
CA GLY A 1180 3.42 -29.17 -25.95
C GLY A 1180 2.25 -29.75 -25.17
N PRO A 1181 2.11 -29.41 -23.89
CA PRO A 1181 0.98 -29.87 -23.09
C PRO A 1181 -0.33 -29.22 -23.57
N TYR A 1182 -1.42 -29.93 -23.28
CA TYR A 1182 -2.78 -29.57 -23.64
C TYR A 1182 -3.66 -29.56 -22.38
N SER A 1183 -4.69 -28.72 -22.42
CA SER A 1183 -5.73 -28.66 -21.40
C SER A 1183 -6.47 -29.99 -21.32
N LEU A 1184 -6.72 -30.48 -20.11
CA LEU A 1184 -7.44 -31.73 -19.91
C LEU A 1184 -8.91 -31.63 -20.36
N ILE A 1185 -9.52 -30.46 -20.16
CA ILE A 1185 -10.95 -30.22 -20.45
C ILE A 1185 -11.13 -29.88 -21.93
N THR A 1186 -10.48 -28.81 -22.40
CA THR A 1186 -10.71 -28.28 -23.74
C THR A 1186 -9.84 -28.92 -24.81
N GLN A 1187 -8.85 -29.73 -24.45
CA GLN A 1187 -7.84 -30.31 -25.35
C GLN A 1187 -7.01 -29.29 -26.15
N GLN A 1188 -7.16 -28.00 -25.88
CA GLN A 1188 -6.40 -26.92 -26.49
C GLN A 1188 -4.97 -26.83 -25.92
N PRO A 1189 -4.01 -26.30 -26.68
CA PRO A 1189 -2.72 -25.90 -26.16
C PRO A 1189 -2.85 -25.10 -24.86
N LEU A 1190 -2.08 -25.46 -23.83
CA LEU A 1190 -2.02 -24.62 -22.63
C LEU A 1190 -1.54 -23.20 -22.98
N GLY A 1191 -1.85 -22.22 -22.13
CA GLY A 1191 -1.44 -20.83 -22.32
C GLY A 1191 -0.11 -20.51 -21.62
N GLY A 1192 0.70 -19.65 -22.24
CA GLY A 1192 1.86 -19.02 -21.60
C GLY A 1192 3.17 -19.81 -21.64
N LYS A 1193 4.30 -19.07 -21.58
CA LYS A 1193 5.66 -19.61 -21.73
C LYS A 1193 6.04 -20.64 -20.66
N ALA A 1194 5.63 -20.42 -19.40
CA ALA A 1194 5.96 -21.31 -18.28
C ALA A 1194 5.41 -22.74 -18.45
N GLN A 1195 4.28 -22.88 -19.15
CA GLN A 1195 3.67 -24.17 -19.46
C GLN A 1195 4.02 -24.68 -20.87
N PHE A 1196 4.98 -24.05 -21.55
CA PHE A 1196 5.28 -24.31 -22.96
C PHE A 1196 4.01 -24.19 -23.85
N GLY A 1197 3.24 -23.15 -23.57
CA GLY A 1197 1.91 -22.91 -24.12
C GLY A 1197 1.89 -22.40 -25.57
N GLY A 1198 0.73 -22.44 -26.22
CA GLY A 1198 0.50 -21.88 -27.55
C GLY A 1198 0.23 -20.37 -27.52
N GLN A 1199 0.38 -19.73 -28.69
CA GLN A 1199 -0.14 -18.38 -28.94
C GLN A 1199 -1.67 -18.45 -29.07
N ARG A 1200 -2.38 -17.41 -28.62
CA ARG A 1200 -3.83 -17.32 -28.78
C ARG A 1200 -4.14 -16.73 -30.15
N LEU A 1201 -4.91 -17.46 -30.96
CA LEU A 1201 -5.58 -16.90 -32.13
C LEU A 1201 -6.97 -16.43 -31.68
N GLY A 1202 -7.18 -15.12 -31.64
CA GLY A 1202 -8.43 -14.51 -31.24
C GLY A 1202 -9.38 -14.29 -32.41
N GLU A 1203 -10.53 -13.67 -32.10
CA GLU A 1203 -11.56 -13.33 -33.08
C GLU A 1203 -11.04 -12.39 -34.18
N MET A 1204 -10.25 -11.37 -33.80
CA MET A 1204 -9.69 -10.40 -34.76
C MET A 1204 -8.71 -11.05 -35.74
N GLU A 1205 -7.86 -11.97 -35.28
CA GLU A 1205 -6.95 -12.69 -36.17
C GLU A 1205 -7.70 -13.66 -37.10
N VAL A 1206 -8.79 -14.25 -36.63
CA VAL A 1206 -9.69 -15.07 -37.47
C VAL A 1206 -10.34 -14.21 -38.55
N TRP A 1207 -10.83 -13.02 -38.23
CA TRP A 1207 -11.38 -12.08 -39.23
C TRP A 1207 -10.35 -11.68 -40.27
N ALA A 1208 -9.09 -11.48 -39.85
CA ALA A 1208 -8.01 -11.18 -40.79
C ALA A 1208 -7.81 -12.33 -41.80
N LEU A 1209 -7.72 -13.58 -41.33
CA LEU A 1209 -7.61 -14.75 -42.21
C LEU A 1209 -8.83 -14.92 -43.12
N TYR A 1210 -10.03 -14.66 -42.59
CA TYR A 1210 -11.27 -14.70 -43.35
C TYR A 1210 -11.29 -13.65 -44.47
N ALA A 1211 -10.85 -12.41 -44.18
CA ALA A 1211 -10.78 -11.32 -45.16
C ALA A 1211 -9.84 -11.63 -46.33
N TYR A 1212 -8.76 -12.38 -46.09
CA TYR A 1212 -7.85 -12.87 -47.14
C TYR A 1212 -8.39 -14.09 -47.91
N GLY A 1213 -9.52 -14.67 -47.49
CA GLY A 1213 -10.04 -15.92 -48.06
C GLY A 1213 -9.15 -17.14 -47.73
N ALA A 1214 -8.33 -17.06 -46.68
CA ALA A 1214 -7.38 -18.11 -46.29
C ALA A 1214 -8.05 -19.25 -45.51
N SER A 1215 -9.06 -19.88 -46.12
CA SER A 1215 -9.93 -20.88 -45.48
C SER A 1215 -9.18 -22.12 -44.99
N SER A 1216 -8.20 -22.63 -45.75
CA SER A 1216 -7.37 -23.78 -45.34
C SER A 1216 -6.53 -23.48 -44.10
N ILE A 1217 -5.89 -22.30 -44.06
CA ILE A 1217 -5.09 -21.88 -42.90
C ILE A 1217 -5.99 -21.73 -41.67
N LEU A 1218 -7.15 -21.10 -41.84
CA LEU A 1218 -8.12 -20.93 -40.76
C LEU A 1218 -8.62 -22.28 -40.24
N LYS A 1219 -8.97 -23.22 -41.14
CA LYS A 1219 -9.40 -24.57 -40.80
C LYS A 1219 -8.31 -25.30 -40.01
N GLU A 1220 -7.06 -25.26 -40.45
CA GLU A 1220 -5.94 -25.87 -39.72
C GLU A 1220 -5.76 -25.28 -38.31
N MET A 1221 -5.81 -23.95 -38.20
CA MET A 1221 -5.61 -23.25 -36.92
C MET A 1221 -6.72 -23.56 -35.91
N LEU A 1222 -7.97 -23.69 -36.36
CA LEU A 1222 -9.12 -24.00 -35.52
C LEU A 1222 -9.27 -25.48 -35.17
N THR A 1223 -8.59 -26.40 -35.87
CA THR A 1223 -8.72 -27.85 -35.70
C THR A 1223 -7.39 -28.49 -35.29
N VAL A 1224 -6.60 -28.96 -36.25
CA VAL A 1224 -5.42 -29.82 -36.07
C VAL A 1224 -4.26 -29.13 -35.33
N LYS A 1225 -4.18 -27.80 -35.34
CA LYS A 1225 -3.20 -27.04 -34.56
C LYS A 1225 -3.70 -26.68 -33.15
N SER A 1226 -4.98 -26.94 -32.86
CA SER A 1226 -5.65 -26.62 -31.60
C SER A 1226 -6.11 -27.89 -30.88
N ASP A 1227 -7.38 -28.25 -31.01
CA ASP A 1227 -8.09 -29.19 -30.13
C ASP A 1227 -8.58 -30.47 -30.85
N ASP A 1228 -8.28 -30.66 -32.14
CA ASP A 1228 -8.49 -31.96 -32.78
C ASP A 1228 -7.40 -32.96 -32.34
N VAL A 1229 -7.75 -33.77 -31.34
CA VAL A 1229 -6.86 -34.75 -30.71
C VAL A 1229 -6.35 -35.80 -31.69
N LYS A 1230 -7.18 -36.27 -32.62
CA LYS A 1230 -6.79 -37.30 -33.58
C LYS A 1230 -6.07 -36.68 -34.77
N GLY A 1231 -6.59 -35.57 -35.28
CA GLY A 1231 -6.00 -34.85 -36.41
C GLY A 1231 -4.60 -34.35 -36.10
N ARG A 1232 -4.33 -33.81 -34.90
CA ARG A 1232 -2.99 -33.32 -34.56
C ARG A 1232 -1.91 -34.41 -34.60
N SER A 1233 -2.22 -35.63 -34.13
CA SER A 1233 -1.27 -36.75 -34.16
C SER A 1233 -1.01 -37.22 -35.59
N LYS A 1234 -2.06 -37.32 -36.41
CA LYS A 1234 -1.94 -37.66 -37.83
C LYS A 1234 -1.15 -36.60 -38.60
N VAL A 1235 -1.39 -35.32 -38.33
CA VAL A 1235 -0.64 -34.20 -38.91
C VAL A 1235 0.83 -34.30 -38.54
N TYR A 1236 1.15 -34.59 -37.28
CA TYR A 1236 2.54 -34.77 -36.86
C TYR A 1236 3.21 -35.93 -37.60
N GLU A 1237 2.55 -37.08 -37.70
CA GLU A 1237 3.05 -38.22 -38.49
C GLU A 1237 3.24 -37.87 -39.97
N ALA A 1238 2.29 -37.19 -40.59
CA ALA A 1238 2.37 -36.78 -41.98
C ALA A 1238 3.55 -35.83 -42.22
N ILE A 1239 3.76 -34.85 -41.34
CA ILE A 1239 4.92 -33.94 -41.40
C ILE A 1239 6.24 -34.72 -41.29
N VAL A 1240 6.34 -35.69 -40.38
CA VAL A 1240 7.55 -36.52 -40.21
C VAL A 1240 7.80 -37.41 -41.43
N LYS A 1241 6.74 -37.94 -42.05
CA LYS A 1241 6.81 -38.77 -43.26
C LYS A 1241 6.99 -37.96 -44.55
N GLY A 1242 6.81 -36.64 -44.51
CA GLY A 1242 6.80 -35.78 -45.70
C GLY A 1242 5.55 -35.95 -46.58
N GLU A 1243 4.43 -36.37 -45.98
CA GLU A 1243 3.14 -36.57 -46.64
C GLU A 1243 2.28 -35.29 -46.59
N ASN A 1244 1.25 -35.21 -47.43
CA ASN A 1244 0.28 -34.11 -47.39
C ASN A 1244 -0.50 -34.10 -46.08
N LEU A 1245 -0.83 -32.90 -45.60
CA LEU A 1245 -1.59 -32.72 -44.37
C LEU A 1245 -3.01 -33.31 -44.51
N PRO A 1246 -3.46 -34.15 -43.57
CA PRO A 1246 -4.84 -34.63 -43.55
C PRO A 1246 -5.80 -33.51 -43.16
N ASP A 1247 -7.05 -33.62 -43.61
CA ASP A 1247 -8.14 -32.75 -43.16
C ASP A 1247 -8.42 -32.92 -41.66
N GLY A 1248 -8.71 -31.82 -40.98
CA GLY A 1248 -9.15 -31.81 -39.58
C GLY A 1248 -10.56 -32.33 -39.37
N ASP A 1249 -10.78 -32.98 -38.23
CA ASP A 1249 -12.08 -33.43 -37.71
C ASP A 1249 -12.77 -32.31 -36.89
N VAL A 1250 -13.94 -32.62 -36.33
CA VAL A 1250 -14.69 -31.70 -35.47
C VAL A 1250 -13.89 -31.34 -34.21
N PRO A 1251 -13.68 -30.03 -33.92
CA PRO A 1251 -13.03 -29.54 -32.71
C PRO A 1251 -13.59 -30.14 -31.42
N GLU A 1252 -12.73 -30.44 -30.46
CA GLU A 1252 -13.17 -30.98 -29.17
C GLU A 1252 -13.94 -29.94 -28.35
N SER A 1253 -13.59 -28.65 -28.46
CA SER A 1253 -14.36 -27.56 -27.82
C SER A 1253 -15.83 -27.53 -28.25
N PHE A 1254 -16.11 -27.83 -29.53
CA PHE A 1254 -17.48 -27.92 -30.03
C PHE A 1254 -18.21 -29.13 -29.45
N LYS A 1255 -17.55 -30.28 -29.32
CA LYS A 1255 -18.13 -31.47 -28.65
C LYS A 1255 -18.42 -31.21 -27.18
N VAL A 1256 -17.53 -30.51 -26.47
CA VAL A 1256 -17.74 -30.11 -25.07
C VAL A 1256 -18.96 -29.22 -24.96
N LEU A 1257 -19.09 -28.20 -25.81
CA LEU A 1257 -20.27 -27.33 -25.85
C LEU A 1257 -21.57 -28.12 -26.04
N LEU A 1258 -21.60 -29.08 -26.98
CA LEU A 1258 -22.76 -29.93 -27.19
C LEU A 1258 -23.11 -30.74 -25.94
N ARG A 1259 -22.11 -31.28 -25.23
CA ARG A 1259 -22.34 -32.02 -23.98
C ARG A 1259 -22.81 -31.12 -22.84
N GLU A 1260 -22.30 -29.90 -22.74
CA GLU A 1260 -22.76 -28.92 -21.75
C GLU A 1260 -24.22 -28.52 -22.00
N LEU A 1261 -24.60 -28.26 -23.25
CA LEU A 1261 -25.99 -27.97 -23.61
C LEU A 1261 -26.91 -29.16 -23.36
N MET A 1262 -26.48 -30.39 -23.67
CA MET A 1262 -27.23 -31.60 -23.33
C MET A 1262 -27.35 -31.81 -21.81
N GLY A 1263 -26.35 -31.38 -21.04
CA GLY A 1263 -26.37 -31.38 -19.57
C GLY A 1263 -27.44 -30.46 -18.98
N LEU A 1264 -27.89 -29.44 -19.73
CA LEU A 1264 -29.04 -28.59 -19.37
C LEU A 1264 -30.41 -29.25 -19.65
N GLY A 1265 -30.43 -30.48 -20.18
CA GLY A 1265 -31.64 -31.18 -20.58
C GLY A 1265 -32.12 -30.86 -22.00
N LEU A 1266 -31.29 -30.24 -22.83
CA LEU A 1266 -31.59 -29.97 -24.24
C LEU A 1266 -31.19 -31.16 -25.11
N GLU A 1267 -32.07 -31.65 -25.96
CA GLU A 1267 -31.72 -32.67 -26.96
C GLU A 1267 -31.19 -32.00 -28.24
N ILE A 1268 -29.92 -32.24 -28.57
CA ILE A 1268 -29.26 -31.65 -29.73
C ILE A 1268 -28.77 -32.76 -30.67
N HIS A 1269 -29.23 -32.70 -31.92
CA HIS A 1269 -28.77 -33.58 -32.99
C HIS A 1269 -27.94 -32.79 -34.00
N ILE A 1270 -26.79 -33.33 -34.38
CA ILE A 1270 -26.01 -32.87 -35.54
C ILE A 1270 -26.40 -33.76 -36.71
N GLN A 1271 -26.89 -33.18 -37.80
CA GLN A 1271 -27.21 -33.90 -39.03
C GLN A 1271 -25.97 -34.14 -39.89
#